data_AF-A0A8H7HJH0-F1
#
_entry.id   AF-A0A8H7HJH0-F1
#
_cell.length_a   1.000
_cell.length_b   1.000
_cell.length_c   1.000
_cell.angle_alpha   90.00
_cell.angle_beta   90.00
_cell.angle_gamma   90.00
#
_symmetry.space_group_name_H-M   'P 1'
#
loop_
_entity.id
_entity.type
_entity.pdbx_description
1 polymer ?
#
loop_
_entity_poly.entity_id
_entity_poly.type
_entity_poly.pdbx_seq_one_letter_code
_entity_poly.pdbx_strand_id
1 'polypeptide(L)'
;MPPGTDVENRSGSSERTPLLQSEPTADEHEQAALLEPQPEPKTKSWYAWRLFWALLAAAVLGIFIKGWIDADDVDFDLKGALKRALGGGLSGAAAMVLQVLTLMPLRTIMNYQYRHGTSFTTATRTLYQDGGIRRYYQGIGPALVQGLFPILALQVIILTCKSLKGPVSRFGDTAANAGILALLQSNSYLSKLPTPIKTVFASACAAGFRMILTPIDTLKTTLQAQGARGTTLLRQRIKTDGIGSLWWGALATAAATFVGHCPWFATYNYLSEVITEPPKHPLFWWLLRLAFIGFCASIVSDSISNSLRVVKTYRQVNDTKVSYSEAARLVVLQDGIVGLFGRGLKTRILANGLQGLLFSILWKIFLDLSLAFLTTRSYLRHQQRHCGIPAMTKNPIAAFQAGVEDKLGFISTEFINWQGYVLAFSWGVWAFETYLIYRQFPNYSRPHPPTALKSHFTDEVFKKSQRYGKDKAKFGLVSKLYSQLLETALIVFGAFPWAWKVSGNLLAKFGYGSEYEITHSIAFGTVLFYLNTLPSLPVSLYSTFVLEEKHGFNKMTFGLYVADTLKGWAVGFAIGAPFMAAFLKIVDWAGQSFVPWVAFQLIMVVLYPTVIQPLFNKLSPLETGALRTRIEALASRLSFPLTDLYVIDGSKRSAHSNAYFYGLPWSKHIVLFDTLIKKSQPAELEAVLAHELGHWKYSHPMKLMLVSQIHMLALFSVFPPFMRSWPLLASFGFPIGPEAKPPVLVSFLLYQMVITPIESVVGFLLNALSRRFEYQADQFACELDAQGLGGEKEEGKTEEESTMRARLGRALVALHAENLSTVWVDWMYSAYHHSHPTLTERLRAMDAYALSQNGRPKTYIPQLTSQTPSSGGTSPTFRSITAMPISRLERCSIYGRIEESSSGAVGPQHSMISVRGRNLL
;
A
#
# COMPACT_ATOMS: atom_id res chain seq x y z
N MET A 1 35.19 -54.54 3.81
CA MET A 1 35.71 -53.20 4.22
C MET A 1 36.98 -52.92 3.43
N PRO A 2 37.37 -51.66 3.16
CA PRO A 2 36.74 -50.51 2.47
C PRO A 2 37.67 -50.07 1.28
N PRO A 3 37.72 -48.83 0.72
CA PRO A 3 36.89 -47.61 0.81
C PRO A 3 36.43 -47.02 -0.55
N GLY A 4 35.67 -45.91 -0.52
CA GLY A 4 34.95 -45.33 -1.67
C GLY A 4 35.71 -44.34 -2.55
N THR A 5 35.00 -43.82 -3.55
CA THR A 5 35.35 -42.61 -4.33
C THR A 5 34.08 -41.99 -4.92
N ASP A 6 34.01 -40.67 -4.75
CA ASP A 6 33.01 -39.75 -5.29
C ASP A 6 33.05 -39.69 -6.83
N VAL A 7 31.88 -39.52 -7.46
CA VAL A 7 31.77 -39.12 -8.87
C VAL A 7 30.93 -37.84 -8.96
N GLU A 8 31.46 -36.75 -8.41
CA GLU A 8 31.17 -35.39 -8.88
C GLU A 8 32.25 -35.02 -9.91
N ASN A 9 32.02 -35.34 -11.18
CA ASN A 9 32.58 -34.58 -12.31
C ASN A 9 31.93 -35.00 -13.63
N ARG A 10 30.78 -34.37 -13.95
CA ARG A 10 30.40 -34.14 -15.35
C ARG A 10 30.05 -32.67 -15.50
N SER A 11 30.78 -32.06 -16.44
CA SER A 11 30.70 -30.69 -16.89
C SER A 11 29.26 -30.27 -17.25
N GLY A 12 28.96 -29.00 -16.97
CA GLY A 12 27.64 -28.40 -17.08
C GLY A 12 27.01 -28.56 -18.46
N SER A 13 26.00 -29.42 -18.54
CA SER A 13 24.93 -29.25 -19.52
C SER A 13 23.82 -28.43 -18.85
N SER A 14 23.43 -27.34 -19.50
CA SER A 14 22.29 -26.53 -19.11
C SER A 14 21.03 -27.41 -19.18
N GLU A 15 20.41 -27.72 -18.04
CA GLU A 15 19.10 -28.40 -17.92
C GLU A 15 17.92 -27.57 -18.49
N ARG A 16 18.18 -26.54 -19.31
CA ARG A 16 17.17 -25.66 -19.93
C ARG A 16 16.86 -25.95 -21.39
N THR A 17 17.45 -26.97 -21.99
CA THR A 17 17.19 -27.33 -23.41
C THR A 17 16.43 -28.66 -23.51
N PRO A 18 15.16 -28.69 -23.95
CA PRO A 18 14.79 -29.76 -24.86
C PRO A 18 15.60 -29.52 -26.15
N LEU A 19 16.14 -30.59 -26.73
CA LEU A 19 16.94 -30.61 -27.95
C LEU A 19 16.42 -29.61 -29.01
N LEU A 20 17.23 -28.60 -29.32
CA LEU A 20 17.10 -27.84 -30.56
C LEU A 20 17.48 -28.80 -31.70
N GLN A 21 16.49 -29.39 -32.35
CA GLN A 21 16.65 -29.77 -33.75
C GLN A 21 16.85 -28.47 -34.54
N SER A 22 17.81 -28.46 -35.46
CA SER A 22 18.04 -27.39 -36.43
C SER A 22 16.74 -27.01 -37.12
N GLU A 23 16.57 -25.72 -37.45
CA GLU A 23 15.39 -25.21 -38.15
C GLU A 23 15.06 -26.12 -39.36
N PRO A 24 13.81 -26.58 -39.51
CA PRO A 24 13.47 -27.44 -40.61
C PRO A 24 13.51 -26.65 -41.90
N THR A 25 14.08 -27.24 -42.95
CA THR A 25 13.99 -26.69 -44.31
C THR A 25 12.54 -26.64 -44.78
N ALA A 26 12.21 -25.84 -45.80
CA ALA A 26 10.85 -25.64 -46.27
C ALA A 26 10.11 -26.97 -46.61
N ASP A 27 10.85 -28.01 -47.01
CA ASP A 27 10.31 -29.36 -47.26
C ASP A 27 9.98 -30.14 -45.98
N GLU A 28 10.67 -29.89 -44.87
CA GLU A 28 10.40 -30.52 -43.57
C GLU A 28 9.18 -29.89 -42.87
N HIS A 29 8.84 -28.63 -43.19
CA HIS A 29 7.59 -28.02 -42.75
C HIS A 29 6.35 -28.68 -43.39
N GLU A 30 6.47 -29.14 -44.63
CA GLU A 30 5.40 -29.85 -45.34
C GLU A 30 5.26 -31.30 -44.82
N GLN A 31 6.36 -31.95 -44.43
CA GLN A 31 6.34 -33.27 -43.77
C GLN A 31 5.91 -33.22 -42.30
N ALA A 32 6.22 -32.15 -41.56
CA ALA A 32 5.76 -31.96 -40.18
C ALA A 32 4.26 -31.63 -40.09
N ALA A 33 3.69 -30.95 -41.10
CA ALA A 33 2.24 -30.74 -41.21
C ALA A 33 1.46 -32.05 -41.44
N LEU A 34 2.11 -33.06 -42.02
CA LEU A 34 1.55 -34.41 -42.21
C LEU A 34 1.66 -35.30 -40.96
N LEU A 35 2.34 -34.84 -39.90
CA LEU A 35 2.55 -35.55 -38.62
C LEU A 35 1.81 -34.92 -37.44
N GLU A 36 0.81 -34.06 -37.68
CA GLU A 36 -0.10 -33.66 -36.61
C GLU A 36 -0.83 -34.90 -36.04
N PRO A 37 -0.78 -35.17 -34.73
CA PRO A 37 -1.50 -36.28 -34.15
C PRO A 37 -3.00 -36.01 -34.31
N GLN A 38 -3.63 -36.74 -35.22
CA GLN A 38 -5.08 -36.79 -35.39
C GLN A 38 -5.72 -37.03 -34.01
N PRO A 39 -6.76 -36.26 -33.62
CA PRO A 39 -7.42 -36.46 -32.34
C PRO A 39 -7.95 -37.89 -32.28
N GLU A 40 -7.48 -38.69 -31.31
CA GLU A 40 -7.93 -40.07 -31.18
C GLU A 40 -9.46 -40.14 -31.17
N PRO A 41 -10.07 -41.05 -31.96
CA PRO A 41 -11.52 -41.17 -32.02
C PRO A 41 -12.05 -41.53 -30.62
N LYS A 42 -12.89 -40.65 -30.07
CA LYS A 42 -13.48 -40.82 -28.74
C LYS A 42 -14.27 -42.13 -28.71
N THR A 43 -13.76 -43.12 -27.96
CA THR A 43 -14.36 -44.45 -27.84
C THR A 43 -15.73 -44.40 -27.16
N LYS A 44 -16.60 -45.40 -27.39
CA LYS A 44 -17.89 -45.51 -26.69
C LYS A 44 -17.73 -45.50 -25.16
N SER A 45 -16.62 -46.01 -24.65
CA SER A 45 -16.22 -45.95 -23.23
C SER A 45 -16.06 -44.51 -22.71
N TRP A 46 -15.55 -43.59 -23.55
CA TRP A 46 -15.41 -42.17 -23.19
C TRP A 46 -16.76 -41.48 -22.96
N TYR A 47 -17.74 -41.77 -23.83
CA TYR A 47 -19.11 -41.26 -23.68
C TYR A 47 -19.85 -41.94 -22.53
N ALA A 48 -19.71 -43.26 -22.40
CA ALA A 48 -20.31 -44.04 -21.30
C ALA A 48 -19.79 -43.57 -19.93
N TRP A 49 -18.49 -43.30 -19.80
CA TRP A 49 -17.88 -42.81 -18.57
C TRP A 49 -18.38 -41.40 -18.21
N ARG A 50 -18.51 -40.50 -19.19
CA ARG A 50 -19.08 -39.16 -18.94
C ARG A 50 -20.57 -39.21 -18.64
N LEU A 51 -21.31 -40.10 -19.29
CA LEU A 51 -22.72 -40.32 -19.01
C LEU A 51 -22.91 -40.88 -17.59
N PHE A 52 -22.07 -41.81 -17.15
CA PHE A 52 -22.05 -42.31 -15.77
C PHE A 52 -21.82 -41.19 -14.76
N TRP A 53 -20.78 -40.36 -14.95
CA TRP A 53 -20.52 -39.22 -14.06
C TRP A 53 -21.59 -38.14 -14.12
N ALA A 54 -22.22 -37.92 -15.28
CA ALA A 54 -23.34 -36.99 -15.42
C ALA A 54 -24.60 -37.50 -14.72
N LEU A 55 -24.90 -38.80 -14.85
CA LEU A 55 -26.02 -39.45 -14.14
C LEU A 55 -25.77 -39.49 -12.63
N LEU A 56 -24.54 -39.75 -12.19
CA LEU A 56 -24.18 -39.69 -10.77
C LEU A 56 -24.30 -38.27 -10.22
N ALA A 57 -23.85 -37.26 -10.95
CA ALA A 57 -24.02 -35.86 -10.58
C ALA A 57 -25.50 -35.46 -10.52
N ALA A 58 -26.31 -35.91 -11.49
CA ALA A 58 -27.75 -35.69 -11.51
C ALA A 58 -28.47 -36.41 -10.35
N ALA A 59 -28.04 -37.63 -9.99
CA ALA A 59 -28.57 -38.37 -8.85
C ALA A 59 -28.22 -37.69 -7.51
N VAL A 60 -26.97 -37.23 -7.34
CA VAL A 60 -26.54 -36.47 -6.15
C VAL A 60 -27.30 -35.15 -6.06
N LEU A 61 -27.46 -34.44 -7.18
CA LEU A 61 -28.24 -33.20 -7.24
C LEU A 61 -29.73 -33.46 -6.97
N GLY A 62 -30.28 -34.57 -7.46
CA GLY A 62 -31.66 -35.00 -7.20
C GLY A 62 -31.91 -35.35 -5.73
N ILE A 63 -30.99 -36.08 -5.08
CA ILE A 63 -31.05 -36.36 -3.64
C ILE A 63 -30.95 -35.06 -2.83
N PHE A 64 -30.09 -34.14 -3.26
CA PHE A 64 -29.94 -32.83 -2.62
C PHE A 64 -31.24 -32.01 -2.75
N ILE A 65 -31.78 -31.84 -3.96
CA ILE A 65 -33.03 -31.11 -4.21
C ILE A 65 -34.19 -31.77 -3.47
N LYS A 66 -34.32 -33.10 -3.52
CA LYS A 66 -35.36 -33.85 -2.79
C LYS A 66 -35.26 -33.65 -1.28
N GLY A 67 -34.04 -33.69 -0.71
CA GLY A 67 -33.83 -33.44 0.72
C GLY A 67 -34.12 -31.99 1.16
N TRP A 68 -34.20 -31.04 0.23
CA TRP A 68 -34.67 -29.68 0.48
C TRP A 68 -36.19 -29.54 0.33
N ILE A 69 -36.80 -30.29 -0.60
CA ILE A 69 -38.25 -30.31 -0.81
C ILE A 69 -38.95 -31.05 0.36
N ASP A 70 -38.40 -32.18 0.82
CA ASP A 70 -39.01 -33.02 1.87
C ASP A 70 -38.86 -32.44 3.29
N ALA A 71 -38.06 -31.38 3.49
CA ALA A 71 -37.69 -30.89 4.82
C ALA A 71 -38.64 -29.84 5.42
N ASP A 72 -39.53 -29.22 4.63
CA ASP A 72 -40.58 -28.22 5.01
C ASP A 72 -40.19 -27.13 6.05
N ASP A 73 -38.89 -26.87 6.21
CA ASP A 73 -38.33 -25.96 7.21
C ASP A 73 -37.56 -24.84 6.48
N VAL A 74 -38.16 -23.65 6.43
CA VAL A 74 -37.71 -22.51 5.59
C VAL A 74 -36.84 -21.51 6.38
N ASP A 75 -36.68 -21.69 7.70
CA ASP A 75 -35.92 -20.78 8.56
C ASP A 75 -34.42 -21.12 8.57
N PHE A 76 -33.74 -20.64 7.54
CA PHE A 76 -32.30 -20.72 7.41
C PHE A 76 -31.58 -19.80 8.41
N ASP A 77 -30.94 -20.35 9.44
CA ASP A 77 -30.06 -19.61 10.38
C ASP A 77 -28.71 -19.22 9.74
N LEU A 78 -28.79 -18.45 8.65
CA LEU A 78 -27.64 -17.87 7.98
C LEU A 78 -26.83 -17.03 8.95
N LYS A 79 -27.49 -16.34 9.89
CA LYS A 79 -26.87 -15.40 10.83
C LYS A 79 -25.97 -16.12 11.84
N GLY A 80 -26.40 -17.26 12.38
CA GLY A 80 -25.62 -18.09 13.29
C GLY A 80 -24.45 -18.79 12.60
N ALA A 81 -24.69 -19.39 11.42
CA ALA A 81 -23.64 -20.01 10.59
C ALA A 81 -22.55 -19.00 10.21
N LEU A 82 -22.95 -17.79 9.83
CA LEU A 82 -22.08 -16.70 9.42
C LEU A 82 -21.32 -16.08 10.60
N LYS A 83 -21.94 -15.96 11.78
CA LYS A 83 -21.27 -15.49 13.00
C LYS A 83 -20.18 -16.46 13.47
N ARG A 84 -20.43 -17.77 13.37
CA ARG A 84 -19.42 -18.82 13.66
C ARG A 84 -18.28 -18.81 12.65
N ALA A 85 -18.58 -18.58 11.37
CA ALA A 85 -17.55 -18.40 10.35
C ALA A 85 -16.72 -17.12 10.58
N LEU A 86 -17.36 -15.99 10.91
CA LEU A 86 -16.72 -14.67 11.04
C LEU A 86 -15.87 -14.48 12.31
N GLY A 87 -16.22 -15.14 13.43
CA GLY A 87 -15.58 -14.94 14.74
C GLY A 87 -14.07 -15.20 14.79
N GLY A 88 -13.53 -15.91 13.80
CA GLY A 88 -12.10 -16.15 13.63
C GLY A 88 -11.43 -15.46 12.43
N GLY A 89 -12.21 -14.86 11.52
CA GLY A 89 -11.75 -14.49 10.19
C GLY A 89 -10.64 -13.44 10.14
N LEU A 90 -10.65 -12.46 11.06
CA LEU A 90 -9.64 -11.39 11.11
C LEU A 90 -8.29 -11.90 11.63
N SER A 91 -8.32 -12.68 12.72
CA SER A 91 -7.15 -13.36 13.29
C SER A 91 -6.55 -14.35 12.30
N GLY A 92 -7.40 -15.00 11.50
CA GLY A 92 -7.00 -15.87 10.39
C GLY A 92 -6.39 -15.18 9.20
N ALA A 93 -6.93 -14.03 8.80
CA ALA A 93 -6.36 -13.23 7.72
C ALA A 93 -4.98 -12.68 8.12
N ALA A 94 -4.82 -12.20 9.35
CA ALA A 94 -3.54 -11.75 9.89
C ALA A 94 -2.50 -12.89 9.97
N ALA A 95 -2.90 -14.06 10.50
CA ALA A 95 -2.06 -15.25 10.52
C ALA A 95 -1.66 -15.70 9.10
N MET A 96 -2.58 -15.63 8.14
CA MET A 96 -2.36 -15.96 6.73
C MET A 96 -1.34 -15.06 6.04
N VAL A 97 -1.39 -13.74 6.28
CA VAL A 97 -0.42 -12.79 5.71
C VAL A 97 0.97 -13.12 6.25
N LEU A 98 1.11 -13.24 7.58
CA LEU A 98 2.41 -13.54 8.19
C LEU A 98 2.95 -14.92 7.75
N GLN A 99 2.07 -15.90 7.58
CA GLN A 99 2.41 -17.21 7.06
C GLN A 99 2.85 -17.18 5.58
N VAL A 100 2.22 -16.35 4.74
CA VAL A 100 2.68 -16.14 3.35
C VAL A 100 4.04 -15.47 3.35
N LEU A 101 4.26 -14.45 4.19
CA LEU A 101 5.55 -13.76 4.28
C LEU A 101 6.68 -14.66 4.79
N THR A 102 6.40 -15.61 5.69
CA THR A 102 7.43 -16.45 6.32
C THR A 102 7.71 -17.74 5.55
N LEU A 103 6.70 -18.38 4.97
CA LEU A 103 6.82 -19.72 4.36
C LEU A 103 6.80 -19.70 2.83
N MET A 104 6.80 -18.53 2.20
CA MET A 104 6.89 -18.41 0.75
C MET A 104 8.12 -19.13 0.14
N PRO A 105 9.33 -19.05 0.72
CA PRO A 105 10.49 -19.75 0.16
C PRO A 105 10.27 -21.25 -0.04
N LEU A 106 9.69 -21.93 0.96
CA LEU A 106 9.40 -23.37 0.88
C LEU A 106 8.37 -23.69 -0.21
N ARG A 107 7.38 -22.80 -0.44
CA ARG A 107 6.39 -22.98 -1.51
C ARG A 107 7.00 -22.82 -2.89
N THR A 108 7.92 -21.87 -3.05
CA THR A 108 8.64 -21.65 -4.31
C THR A 108 9.54 -22.83 -4.64
N ILE A 109 10.30 -23.33 -3.67
CA ILE A 109 11.12 -24.54 -3.82
C ILE A 109 10.25 -25.73 -4.22
N MET A 110 9.15 -25.97 -3.50
CA MET A 110 8.24 -27.09 -3.79
C MET A 110 7.65 -27.04 -5.21
N ASN A 111 7.18 -25.87 -5.67
CA ASN A 111 6.60 -25.74 -7.02
C ASN A 111 7.65 -25.88 -8.12
N TYR A 112 8.90 -25.47 -7.85
CA TYR A 112 10.03 -25.75 -8.74
C TYR A 112 10.29 -27.26 -8.84
N GLN A 113 10.32 -27.97 -7.71
CA GLN A 113 10.50 -29.43 -7.68
C GLN A 113 9.38 -30.20 -8.40
N TYR A 114 8.13 -29.74 -8.32
CA TYR A 114 7.02 -30.35 -9.06
C TYR A 114 7.20 -30.26 -10.58
N ARG A 115 7.74 -29.14 -11.06
CA ARG A 115 8.00 -28.95 -12.49
C ARG A 115 9.22 -29.72 -12.97
N HIS A 116 10.35 -29.59 -12.26
CA HIS A 116 11.67 -30.03 -12.75
C HIS A 116 12.16 -31.35 -12.17
N GLY A 117 11.52 -31.91 -11.14
CA GLY A 117 11.93 -33.20 -10.55
C GLY A 117 13.14 -33.14 -9.61
N THR A 118 13.67 -31.95 -9.31
CA THR A 118 14.93 -31.79 -8.58
C THR A 118 14.83 -32.05 -7.07
N SER A 119 15.98 -32.36 -6.44
CA SER A 119 16.09 -32.46 -4.97
C SER A 119 15.87 -31.10 -4.28
N PHE A 120 15.61 -31.10 -2.97
CA PHE A 120 15.42 -29.85 -2.19
C PHE A 120 16.69 -28.98 -2.20
N THR A 121 17.84 -29.59 -1.97
CA THR A 121 19.14 -28.90 -1.93
C THR A 121 19.48 -28.32 -3.29
N THR A 122 19.29 -29.09 -4.37
CA THR A 122 19.51 -28.64 -5.74
C THR A 122 18.57 -27.50 -6.09
N ALA A 123 17.26 -27.66 -5.88
CA ALA A 123 16.27 -26.61 -6.14
C ALA A 123 16.57 -25.30 -5.38
N THR A 124 16.96 -25.42 -4.11
CA THR A 124 17.34 -24.26 -3.28
C THR A 124 18.57 -23.56 -3.86
N ARG A 125 19.63 -24.31 -4.18
CA ARG A 125 20.85 -23.74 -4.76
C ARG A 125 20.60 -23.10 -6.12
N THR A 126 19.85 -23.75 -7.00
CA THR A 126 19.50 -23.23 -8.34
C THR A 126 18.66 -21.95 -8.24
N LEU A 127 17.63 -21.93 -7.39
CA LEU A 127 16.82 -20.73 -7.17
C LEU A 127 17.65 -19.58 -6.57
N TYR A 128 18.59 -19.88 -5.67
CA TYR A 128 19.48 -18.86 -5.13
C TYR A 128 20.43 -18.30 -6.19
N GLN A 129 20.97 -19.15 -7.07
CA GLN A 129 21.83 -18.71 -8.17
C GLN A 129 21.06 -17.89 -9.21
N ASP A 130 19.79 -18.22 -9.47
CA ASP A 130 18.94 -17.53 -10.45
C ASP A 130 18.55 -16.09 -10.04
N GLY A 131 18.54 -15.74 -8.75
CA GLY A 131 18.09 -14.41 -8.33
C GLY A 131 18.21 -14.11 -6.84
N GLY A 132 19.09 -14.82 -6.14
CA GLY A 132 19.34 -14.68 -4.70
C GLY A 132 18.07 -14.90 -3.86
N ILE A 133 18.01 -14.21 -2.72
CA ILE A 133 16.87 -14.31 -1.79
C ILE A 133 15.55 -13.88 -2.45
N ARG A 134 15.60 -12.96 -3.42
CA ARG A 134 14.41 -12.44 -4.11
C ARG A 134 13.70 -13.52 -4.92
N ARG A 135 14.44 -14.50 -5.47
CA ARG A 135 13.86 -15.60 -6.26
C ARG A 135 12.85 -16.42 -5.46
N TYR A 136 13.12 -16.63 -4.17
CA TYR A 136 12.22 -17.36 -3.27
C TYR A 136 10.87 -16.69 -3.06
N TYR A 137 10.78 -15.38 -3.24
CA TYR A 137 9.55 -14.59 -3.02
C TYR A 137 8.81 -14.24 -4.31
N GLN A 138 9.25 -14.74 -5.47
CA GLN A 138 8.54 -14.48 -6.72
C GLN A 138 7.16 -15.14 -6.71
N GLY A 139 6.13 -14.34 -7.02
CA GLY A 139 4.72 -14.75 -6.89
C GLY A 139 4.06 -14.33 -5.57
N ILE A 140 4.73 -13.58 -4.69
CA ILE A 140 4.17 -13.10 -3.42
C ILE A 140 2.91 -12.24 -3.59
N GLY A 141 2.86 -11.38 -4.61
CA GLY A 141 1.70 -10.54 -4.91
C GLY A 141 0.46 -11.38 -5.20
N PRO A 142 0.48 -12.26 -6.23
CA PRO A 142 -0.59 -13.22 -6.47
C PRO A 142 -0.87 -14.17 -5.30
N ALA A 143 0.11 -14.50 -4.47
CA ALA A 143 -0.10 -15.34 -3.27
C ALA A 143 -0.83 -14.59 -2.13
N LEU A 144 -0.51 -13.31 -1.91
CA LEU A 144 -1.23 -12.43 -0.98
C LEU A 144 -2.62 -12.13 -1.51
N VAL A 145 -2.76 -11.86 -2.80
CA VAL A 145 -4.06 -11.74 -3.45
C VAL A 145 -4.81 -13.05 -3.29
N GLN A 146 -4.30 -14.22 -3.63
CA GLN A 146 -5.01 -15.49 -3.38
C GLN A 146 -5.35 -15.68 -1.90
N GLY A 147 -4.50 -15.21 -0.98
CA GLY A 147 -4.68 -15.23 0.48
C GLY A 147 -5.75 -14.26 1.02
N LEU A 148 -5.96 -13.13 0.35
CA LEU A 148 -6.80 -11.99 0.77
C LEU A 148 -7.98 -11.74 -0.17
N PHE A 149 -7.94 -12.27 -1.40
CA PHE A 149 -8.92 -12.12 -2.49
C PHE A 149 -10.33 -12.46 -2.06
N PRO A 150 -10.59 -13.43 -1.22
CA PRO A 150 -11.94 -13.66 -0.72
C PRO A 150 -12.41 -12.66 0.33
N ILE A 151 -11.53 -11.83 0.88
CA ILE A 151 -11.91 -10.61 1.59
C ILE A 151 -12.45 -9.60 0.57
N LEU A 152 -11.81 -9.52 -0.61
CA LEU A 152 -12.15 -8.60 -1.71
C LEU A 152 -13.34 -9.05 -2.59
N ALA A 153 -13.39 -10.31 -3.04
CA ALA A 153 -14.42 -10.91 -3.88
C ALA A 153 -15.74 -11.05 -3.12
N LEU A 154 -15.66 -11.29 -1.81
CA LEU A 154 -16.80 -11.15 -0.95
C LEU A 154 -17.31 -9.71 -0.95
N GLN A 155 -16.43 -8.70 -0.90
CA GLN A 155 -16.83 -7.29 -0.94
C GLN A 155 -17.56 -6.89 -2.24
N VAL A 156 -17.22 -7.54 -3.37
CA VAL A 156 -17.88 -7.33 -4.67
C VAL A 156 -19.21 -8.09 -4.77
N ILE A 157 -19.30 -9.34 -4.28
CA ILE A 157 -20.57 -10.09 -4.21
C ILE A 157 -21.53 -9.50 -3.17
N ILE A 158 -21.00 -8.87 -2.11
CA ILE A 158 -21.72 -8.07 -1.10
C ILE A 158 -22.48 -6.88 -1.71
N LEU A 159 -22.03 -6.33 -2.84
CA LEU A 159 -22.66 -5.15 -3.45
C LEU A 159 -23.91 -5.47 -4.30
N THR A 160 -24.11 -6.72 -4.71
CA THR A 160 -25.22 -7.10 -5.62
C THR A 160 -26.31 -7.98 -5.00
N CYS A 161 -26.10 -8.61 -3.83
CA CYS A 161 -27.11 -9.45 -3.16
C CYS A 161 -27.30 -9.07 -1.69
N LYS A 162 -28.51 -8.67 -1.30
CA LYS A 162 -28.88 -8.09 0.01
C LYS A 162 -28.73 -9.02 1.25
N SER A 163 -28.07 -10.18 1.18
CA SER A 163 -28.05 -11.15 2.32
C SER A 163 -26.75 -11.90 2.64
N LEU A 164 -25.58 -11.65 2.03
CA LEU A 164 -24.37 -12.44 2.35
C LEU A 164 -23.21 -11.58 2.90
N LYS A 165 -22.70 -11.90 4.11
CA LYS A 165 -21.53 -11.26 4.76
C LYS A 165 -20.44 -12.26 5.21
N GLY A 166 -19.38 -12.61 4.46
CA GLY A 166 -18.16 -13.16 5.11
C GLY A 166 -16.98 -13.74 4.26
N PRO A 167 -15.68 -13.49 4.57
CA PRO A 167 -14.53 -13.61 3.62
C PRO A 167 -13.62 -14.87 3.71
N VAL A 168 -13.24 -15.48 2.56
CA VAL A 168 -12.94 -16.94 2.38
C VAL A 168 -11.70 -17.45 1.54
N SER A 169 -10.41 -17.50 1.99
CA SER A 169 -9.26 -17.98 1.10
C SER A 169 -8.61 -19.28 1.53
N ARG A 170 -8.01 -19.31 2.72
CA ARG A 170 -7.76 -20.56 3.47
C ARG A 170 -8.86 -20.85 4.46
N PHE A 171 -9.49 -19.78 4.92
CA PHE A 171 -10.90 -19.75 5.22
C PHE A 171 -11.76 -20.33 4.06
N GLY A 172 -11.25 -20.33 2.82
CA GLY A 172 -11.76 -21.04 1.64
C GLY A 172 -12.33 -22.40 1.95
N ASP A 173 -11.42 -23.31 2.22
CA ASP A 173 -11.73 -24.72 2.41
C ASP A 173 -12.34 -24.95 3.81
N THR A 174 -11.81 -24.30 4.86
CA THR A 174 -12.29 -24.48 6.24
C THR A 174 -13.65 -23.84 6.50
N ALA A 175 -14.00 -22.72 5.87
CA ALA A 175 -15.31 -22.10 6.00
C ALA A 175 -16.28 -22.50 4.89
N ALA A 176 -15.83 -22.96 3.72
CA ALA A 176 -16.71 -23.76 2.87
C ALA A 176 -17.12 -25.02 3.63
N ASN A 177 -16.18 -25.70 4.31
CA ASN A 177 -16.49 -26.85 5.15
C ASN A 177 -17.36 -26.51 6.35
N ALA A 178 -17.00 -25.51 7.17
CA ALA A 178 -17.78 -25.11 8.34
C ALA A 178 -19.14 -24.50 7.95
N GLY A 179 -19.19 -23.73 6.87
CA GLY A 179 -20.41 -23.14 6.33
C GLY A 179 -21.35 -24.17 5.71
N ILE A 180 -20.82 -25.15 4.96
CA ILE A 180 -21.61 -26.25 4.41
C ILE A 180 -22.03 -27.21 5.51
N LEU A 181 -21.18 -27.53 6.48
CA LEU A 181 -21.58 -28.35 7.62
C LEU A 181 -22.67 -27.65 8.43
N ALA A 182 -22.57 -26.33 8.64
CA ALA A 182 -23.65 -25.55 9.26
C ALA A 182 -24.93 -25.55 8.40
N LEU A 183 -24.82 -25.49 7.08
CA LEU A 183 -25.94 -25.56 6.12
C LEU A 183 -26.57 -26.97 6.05
N LEU A 184 -25.77 -28.03 6.16
CA LEU A 184 -26.23 -29.41 6.25
C LEU A 184 -26.86 -29.69 7.62
N GLN A 185 -26.42 -28.98 8.67
CA GLN A 185 -26.97 -29.08 10.03
C GLN A 185 -28.26 -28.28 10.23
N SER A 186 -28.51 -27.23 9.45
CA SER A 186 -29.74 -26.43 9.52
C SER A 186 -30.96 -27.12 8.92
N ASN A 187 -30.82 -28.29 8.29
CA ASN A 187 -31.91 -29.05 7.69
C ASN A 187 -32.13 -30.37 8.46
N SER A 188 -33.38 -30.65 8.82
CA SER A 188 -33.81 -31.79 9.65
C SER A 188 -33.52 -33.17 9.02
N TYR A 189 -33.42 -33.25 7.69
CA TYR A 189 -33.08 -34.44 6.92
C TYR A 189 -31.56 -34.56 6.70
N LEU A 190 -30.89 -33.49 6.24
CA LEU A 190 -29.45 -33.49 5.94
C LEU A 190 -28.57 -33.58 7.19
N SER A 191 -29.08 -33.14 8.35
CA SER A 191 -28.41 -33.26 9.65
C SER A 191 -28.28 -34.71 10.11
N LYS A 192 -29.13 -35.63 9.63
CA LYS A 192 -29.08 -37.07 9.96
C LYS A 192 -28.10 -37.87 9.09
N LEU A 193 -27.52 -37.26 8.06
CA LEU A 193 -26.55 -37.95 7.20
C LEU A 193 -25.25 -38.31 7.96
N PRO A 194 -24.65 -39.48 7.69
CA PRO A 194 -23.34 -39.86 8.19
C PRO A 194 -22.26 -38.81 7.87
N THR A 195 -21.34 -38.58 8.82
CA THR A 195 -20.21 -37.62 8.69
C THR A 195 -19.38 -37.77 7.40
N PRO A 196 -19.11 -38.98 6.88
CA PRO A 196 -18.40 -39.14 5.60
C PRO A 196 -19.14 -38.51 4.41
N ILE A 197 -20.47 -38.64 4.35
CA ILE A 197 -21.28 -38.09 3.26
C ILE A 197 -21.29 -36.56 3.31
N LYS A 198 -21.43 -35.97 4.51
CA LYS A 198 -21.33 -34.52 4.71
C LYS A 198 -19.96 -33.98 4.28
N THR A 199 -18.90 -34.74 4.56
CA THR A 199 -17.52 -34.40 4.17
C THR A 199 -17.32 -34.41 2.66
N VAL A 200 -17.99 -35.31 1.93
CA VAL A 200 -17.97 -35.35 0.45
C VAL A 200 -18.59 -34.09 -0.14
N PHE A 201 -19.75 -33.65 0.37
CA PHE A 201 -20.41 -32.41 -0.09
C PHE A 201 -19.54 -31.17 0.16
N ALA A 202 -18.98 -31.04 1.37
CA ALA A 202 -18.06 -29.96 1.68
C ALA A 202 -16.81 -29.94 0.77
N SER A 203 -16.26 -31.12 0.49
CA SER A 203 -15.09 -31.29 -0.39
C SER A 203 -15.40 -30.89 -1.83
N ALA A 204 -16.60 -31.19 -2.34
CA ALA A 204 -17.03 -30.85 -3.69
C ALA A 204 -17.18 -29.34 -3.90
N CYS A 205 -17.77 -28.65 -2.93
CA CYS A 205 -17.90 -27.19 -2.98
C CYS A 205 -16.55 -26.48 -2.82
N ALA A 206 -15.66 -26.97 -1.94
CA ALA A 206 -14.29 -26.47 -1.84
C ALA A 206 -13.53 -26.63 -3.18
N ALA A 207 -13.71 -27.76 -3.86
CA ALA A 207 -13.16 -28.00 -5.19
C ALA A 207 -13.74 -27.02 -6.25
N GLY A 208 -15.05 -26.73 -6.20
CA GLY A 208 -15.70 -25.73 -7.05
C GLY A 208 -15.15 -24.32 -6.85
N PHE A 209 -14.99 -23.91 -5.59
CA PHE A 209 -14.41 -22.61 -5.24
C PHE A 209 -12.97 -22.47 -5.75
N ARG A 210 -12.17 -23.54 -5.67
CA ARG A 210 -10.80 -23.56 -6.19
C ARG A 210 -10.71 -23.39 -7.71
N MET A 211 -11.73 -23.77 -8.48
CA MET A 211 -11.76 -23.53 -9.92
C MET A 211 -11.86 -22.04 -10.25
N ILE A 212 -12.59 -21.27 -9.44
CA ILE A 212 -12.73 -19.82 -9.60
C ILE A 212 -11.38 -19.11 -9.35
N LEU A 213 -10.60 -19.58 -8.37
CA LEU A 213 -9.29 -19.03 -8.03
C LEU A 213 -8.15 -19.48 -8.94
N THR A 214 -8.42 -20.36 -9.91
CA THR A 214 -7.38 -20.96 -10.75
C THR A 214 -6.56 -19.93 -11.54
N PRO A 215 -7.10 -18.83 -12.09
CA PRO A 215 -6.28 -17.84 -12.80
C PRO A 215 -5.18 -17.20 -11.93
N ILE A 216 -5.53 -16.82 -10.70
CA ILE A 216 -4.59 -16.24 -9.73
C ILE A 216 -3.58 -17.30 -9.30
N ASP A 217 -4.05 -18.54 -9.10
CA ASP A 217 -3.19 -19.66 -8.75
C ASP A 217 -2.20 -20.00 -9.87
N THR A 218 -2.64 -20.03 -11.13
CA THR A 218 -1.79 -20.24 -12.32
C THR A 218 -0.75 -19.14 -12.45
N LEU A 219 -1.12 -17.87 -12.25
CA LEU A 219 -0.16 -16.77 -12.23
C LEU A 219 0.90 -16.95 -11.13
N LYS A 220 0.47 -17.28 -9.91
CA LYS A 220 1.36 -17.54 -8.77
C LYS A 220 2.29 -18.72 -9.03
N THR A 221 1.77 -19.88 -9.44
CA THR A 221 2.56 -21.09 -9.64
C THR A 221 3.56 -20.95 -10.78
N THR A 222 3.18 -20.27 -11.86
CA THR A 222 4.09 -20.01 -12.99
C THR A 222 5.21 -19.06 -12.60
N LEU A 223 4.93 -18.02 -11.81
CA LEU A 223 5.97 -17.14 -11.25
C LEU A 223 6.91 -17.87 -10.27
N GLN A 224 6.39 -18.78 -9.46
CA GLN A 224 7.21 -19.57 -8.54
C GLN A 224 8.13 -20.53 -9.32
N ALA A 225 7.60 -21.22 -10.33
CA ALA A 225 8.37 -22.20 -11.10
C ALA A 225 9.34 -21.55 -12.11
N GLN A 226 8.89 -20.59 -12.92
CA GLN A 226 9.65 -20.01 -14.05
C GLN A 226 10.30 -18.65 -13.74
N GLY A 227 9.93 -18.04 -12.61
CA GLY A 227 10.44 -16.75 -12.19
C GLY A 227 10.00 -15.58 -13.03
N ALA A 228 10.91 -14.64 -13.31
CA ALA A 228 10.60 -13.41 -14.05
C ALA A 228 10.09 -13.69 -15.48
N ARG A 229 10.54 -14.77 -16.12
CA ARG A 229 10.04 -15.23 -17.43
C ARG A 229 8.57 -15.68 -17.37
N GLY A 230 8.05 -16.00 -16.19
CA GLY A 230 6.68 -16.51 -16.01
C GLY A 230 5.58 -15.53 -16.45
N THR A 231 5.77 -14.22 -16.29
CA THR A 231 4.79 -13.22 -16.77
C THR A 231 4.79 -13.10 -18.28
N THR A 232 5.98 -13.11 -18.91
CA THR A 232 6.15 -13.09 -20.36
C THR A 232 5.53 -14.34 -20.98
N LEU A 233 5.75 -15.51 -20.37
CA LEU A 233 5.15 -16.78 -20.78
C LEU A 233 3.62 -16.71 -20.76
N LEU A 234 3.03 -16.24 -19.67
CA LEU A 234 1.57 -16.14 -19.55
C LEU A 234 0.98 -15.12 -20.53
N ARG A 235 1.68 -14.00 -20.74
CA ARG A 235 1.26 -13.00 -21.74
C ARG A 235 1.28 -13.57 -23.15
N GLN A 236 2.30 -14.35 -23.50
CA GLN A 236 2.39 -15.04 -24.79
C GLN A 236 1.28 -16.09 -24.92
N ARG A 237 1.03 -16.87 -23.88
CA ARG A 237 -0.04 -17.89 -23.85
C ARG A 237 -1.44 -17.28 -24.02
N ILE A 238 -1.70 -16.13 -23.41
CA ILE A 238 -2.98 -15.42 -23.58
C ILE A 238 -3.15 -14.94 -25.03
N LYS A 239 -2.06 -14.55 -25.70
CA LYS A 239 -2.09 -14.15 -27.11
C LYS A 239 -2.35 -15.33 -28.05
N THR A 240 -1.79 -16.51 -27.77
CA THR A 240 -1.92 -17.70 -28.63
C THR A 240 -3.23 -18.45 -28.41
N ASP A 241 -3.62 -18.68 -27.15
CA ASP A 241 -4.72 -19.58 -26.77
C ASP A 241 -5.91 -18.86 -26.13
N GLY A 242 -5.84 -17.53 -26.03
CA GLY A 242 -6.86 -16.71 -25.38
C GLY A 242 -6.81 -16.74 -23.85
N ILE A 243 -7.74 -16.01 -23.21
CA ILE A 243 -7.78 -15.84 -21.75
C ILE A 243 -8.17 -17.10 -20.98
N GLY A 244 -8.86 -18.04 -21.64
CA GLY A 244 -9.22 -19.34 -21.07
C GLY A 244 -8.00 -20.20 -20.71
N SER A 245 -6.82 -19.87 -21.23
CA SER A 245 -5.55 -20.52 -20.90
C SER A 245 -5.15 -20.40 -19.42
N LEU A 246 -5.67 -19.40 -18.70
CA LEU A 246 -5.43 -19.22 -17.26
C LEU A 246 -6.14 -20.28 -16.40
N TRP A 247 -7.18 -20.94 -16.93
CA TRP A 247 -7.86 -22.08 -16.30
C TRP A 247 -7.26 -23.43 -16.65
N TRP A 248 -6.14 -23.48 -17.37
CA TRP A 248 -5.40 -24.72 -17.58
C TRP A 248 -4.95 -25.28 -16.22
N GLY A 249 -5.42 -26.48 -15.87
CA GLY A 249 -5.17 -27.04 -14.54
C GLY A 249 -6.31 -26.85 -13.53
N ALA A 250 -7.42 -26.18 -13.88
CA ALA A 250 -8.57 -26.01 -12.99
C ALA A 250 -9.15 -27.35 -12.51
N LEU A 251 -9.34 -28.31 -13.41
CA LEU A 251 -9.89 -29.63 -13.07
C LEU A 251 -8.93 -30.45 -12.21
N ALA A 252 -7.62 -30.45 -12.50
CA ALA A 252 -6.63 -31.07 -11.62
C ALA A 252 -6.51 -30.35 -10.26
N THR A 253 -6.73 -29.03 -10.23
CA THR A 253 -6.80 -28.25 -8.98
C THR A 253 -8.02 -28.63 -8.15
N ALA A 254 -9.18 -28.77 -8.77
CA ALA A 254 -10.41 -29.24 -8.13
C ALA A 254 -10.23 -30.67 -7.61
N ALA A 255 -9.73 -31.59 -8.44
CA ALA A 255 -9.46 -32.98 -8.07
C ALA A 255 -8.44 -33.09 -6.92
N ALA A 256 -7.32 -32.37 -6.98
CA ALA A 256 -6.32 -32.35 -5.91
C ALA A 256 -6.84 -31.71 -4.61
N THR A 257 -7.86 -30.86 -4.70
CA THR A 257 -8.55 -30.30 -3.52
C THR A 257 -9.48 -31.35 -2.96
N PHE A 258 -10.35 -31.93 -3.77
CA PHE A 258 -11.31 -32.96 -3.34
C PHE A 258 -10.61 -34.18 -2.71
N VAL A 259 -9.61 -34.74 -3.40
CA VAL A 259 -8.84 -35.92 -2.98
C VAL A 259 -7.93 -35.63 -1.79
N GLY A 260 -7.53 -34.37 -1.56
CA GLY A 260 -6.82 -33.99 -0.34
C GLY A 260 -7.76 -33.74 0.84
N HIS A 261 -8.91 -33.11 0.59
CA HIS A 261 -9.82 -32.65 1.62
C HIS A 261 -10.52 -33.81 2.33
N CYS A 262 -11.03 -34.80 1.60
CA CYS A 262 -11.75 -35.92 2.20
C CYS A 262 -10.87 -36.74 3.18
N PRO A 263 -9.65 -37.18 2.81
CA PRO A 263 -8.76 -37.86 3.75
C PRO A 263 -8.32 -36.98 4.92
N TRP A 264 -8.10 -35.67 4.69
CA TRP A 264 -7.71 -34.76 5.77
C TRP A 264 -8.76 -34.72 6.89
N PHE A 265 -10.03 -34.52 6.54
CA PHE A 265 -11.11 -34.44 7.52
C PHE A 265 -11.44 -35.79 8.15
N ALA A 266 -11.38 -36.88 7.38
CA ALA A 266 -11.55 -38.22 7.92
C ALA A 266 -10.50 -38.51 9.01
N THR A 267 -9.22 -38.25 8.74
CA THR A 267 -8.13 -38.43 9.71
C THR A 267 -8.24 -37.46 10.87
N TYR A 268 -8.56 -36.18 10.62
CA TYR A 268 -8.70 -35.17 11.67
C TYR A 268 -9.81 -35.53 12.67
N ASN A 269 -10.98 -35.93 12.17
CA ASN A 269 -12.13 -36.29 13.00
C ASN A 269 -11.85 -37.58 13.78
N TYR A 270 -11.33 -38.63 13.12
CA TYR A 270 -10.97 -39.89 13.78
C TYR A 270 -9.95 -39.68 14.91
N LEU A 271 -8.85 -38.96 14.65
CA LEU A 271 -7.84 -38.69 15.68
C LEU A 271 -8.35 -37.76 16.77
N SER A 272 -9.30 -36.86 16.45
CA SER A 272 -9.95 -36.00 17.45
C SER A 272 -10.87 -36.79 18.38
N GLU A 273 -11.46 -37.89 17.91
CA GLU A 273 -12.28 -38.80 18.73
C GLU A 273 -11.41 -39.75 19.56
N VAL A 274 -10.33 -40.27 18.99
CA VAL A 274 -9.44 -41.27 19.64
C VAL A 274 -8.51 -40.63 20.67
N ILE A 275 -7.99 -39.42 20.43
CA ILE A 275 -7.07 -38.74 21.35
C ILE A 275 -7.90 -37.91 22.33
N THR A 276 -7.93 -38.30 23.60
CA THR A 276 -8.69 -37.63 24.66
C THR A 276 -8.32 -36.15 24.79
N GLU A 277 -9.31 -35.27 25.02
CA GLU A 277 -9.08 -33.83 25.16
C GLU A 277 -8.44 -33.52 26.53
N PRO A 278 -7.21 -32.96 26.60
CA PRO A 278 -6.59 -32.57 27.85
C PRO A 278 -7.29 -31.34 28.45
N PRO A 279 -7.14 -31.08 29.77
CA PRO A 279 -7.67 -29.87 30.38
C PRO A 279 -7.13 -28.62 29.67
N LYS A 280 -8.00 -27.62 29.45
CA LYS A 280 -7.68 -26.38 28.69
C LYS A 280 -6.59 -25.53 29.34
N HIS A 281 -6.24 -25.82 30.59
CA HIS A 281 -5.12 -25.25 31.33
C HIS A 281 -4.25 -26.37 31.92
N PRO A 282 -2.92 -26.36 31.71
CA PRO A 282 -2.15 -25.38 30.93
C PRO A 282 -2.35 -25.55 29.41
N LEU A 283 -2.50 -24.42 28.73
CA LEU A 283 -2.94 -24.30 27.33
C LEU A 283 -2.01 -24.98 26.31
N PHE A 284 -0.75 -25.22 26.70
CA PHE A 284 0.27 -25.87 25.89
C PHE A 284 -0.17 -27.26 25.42
N TRP A 285 -0.68 -28.12 26.32
CA TRP A 285 -1.05 -29.50 25.99
C TRP A 285 -2.23 -29.58 25.02
N TRP A 286 -3.18 -28.66 25.17
CA TRP A 286 -4.32 -28.54 24.27
C TRP A 286 -3.91 -28.10 22.86
N LEU A 287 -3.03 -27.10 22.74
CA LEU A 287 -2.48 -26.68 21.44
C LEU A 287 -1.61 -27.76 20.81
N LEU A 288 -0.81 -28.47 21.60
CA LEU A 288 0.05 -29.54 21.13
C LEU A 288 -0.76 -30.68 20.52
N ARG A 289 -1.87 -31.08 21.17
CA ARG A 289 -2.82 -32.06 20.62
C ARG A 289 -3.40 -31.61 19.29
N LEU A 290 -3.89 -30.37 19.19
CA LEU A 290 -4.47 -29.85 17.95
C LEU A 290 -3.44 -29.77 16.81
N ALA A 291 -2.23 -29.34 17.12
CA ALA A 291 -1.13 -29.28 16.17
C ALA A 291 -0.74 -30.68 15.67
N PHE A 292 -0.67 -31.66 16.58
CA PHE A 292 -0.36 -33.05 16.26
C PHE A 292 -1.42 -33.68 15.35
N ILE A 293 -2.70 -33.56 15.71
CA ILE A 293 -3.82 -34.07 14.90
C ILE A 293 -3.83 -33.43 13.50
N GLY A 294 -3.68 -32.11 13.43
CA GLY A 294 -3.64 -31.37 12.17
C GLY A 294 -2.43 -31.74 11.31
N PHE A 295 -1.28 -32.04 11.93
CA PHE A 295 -0.08 -32.49 11.24
C PHE A 295 -0.27 -33.90 10.64
N CYS A 296 -0.78 -34.86 11.41
CA CYS A 296 -1.08 -36.21 10.93
C CYS A 296 -2.09 -36.20 9.78
N ALA A 297 -3.18 -35.42 9.92
CA ALA A 297 -4.17 -35.24 8.86
C ALA A 297 -3.56 -34.64 7.58
N SER A 298 -2.62 -33.70 7.73
CA SER A 298 -1.93 -33.07 6.59
C SER A 298 -0.99 -34.05 5.88
N ILE A 299 -0.26 -34.89 6.60
CA ILE A 299 0.60 -35.94 6.01
C ILE A 299 -0.23 -36.90 5.14
N VAL A 300 -1.35 -37.40 5.67
CA VAL A 300 -2.22 -38.35 4.97
C VAL A 300 -2.80 -37.71 3.70
N SER A 301 -3.37 -36.52 3.81
CA SER A 301 -3.91 -35.75 2.68
C SER A 301 -2.86 -35.42 1.62
N ASP A 302 -1.67 -34.97 2.04
CA ASP A 302 -0.61 -34.57 1.12
C ASP A 302 -0.03 -35.76 0.37
N SER A 303 0.11 -36.92 1.03
CA SER A 303 0.58 -38.16 0.40
C SER A 303 -0.40 -38.65 -0.66
N ILE A 304 -1.70 -38.65 -0.37
CA ILE A 304 -2.74 -39.11 -1.30
C ILE A 304 -2.93 -38.12 -2.47
N SER A 305 -2.84 -36.81 -2.22
CA SER A 305 -3.10 -35.79 -3.24
C SER A 305 -1.86 -35.38 -4.06
N ASN A 306 -0.65 -35.85 -3.73
CA ASN A 306 0.59 -35.32 -4.33
C ASN A 306 0.65 -35.53 -5.86
N SER A 307 0.25 -36.71 -6.36
CA SER A 307 0.30 -37.02 -7.80
C SER A 307 -0.53 -36.05 -8.63
N LEU A 308 -1.73 -35.71 -8.17
CA LEU A 308 -2.60 -34.72 -8.82
C LEU A 308 -2.00 -33.31 -8.79
N ARG A 309 -1.19 -32.99 -7.78
CA ARG A 309 -0.51 -31.69 -7.65
C ARG A 309 0.71 -31.57 -8.55
N VAL A 310 1.45 -32.66 -8.74
CA VAL A 310 2.53 -32.74 -9.73
C VAL A 310 1.96 -32.52 -11.12
N VAL A 311 0.92 -33.28 -11.50
CA VAL A 311 0.25 -33.15 -12.81
C VAL A 311 -0.34 -31.75 -13.02
N LYS A 312 -1.00 -31.20 -11.99
CA LYS A 312 -1.51 -29.82 -12.00
C LYS A 312 -0.40 -28.82 -12.30
N THR A 313 0.68 -28.85 -11.50
CA THR A 313 1.75 -27.85 -11.58
C THR A 313 2.48 -27.96 -12.91
N TYR A 314 2.75 -29.19 -13.36
CA TYR A 314 3.36 -29.45 -14.65
C TYR A 314 2.53 -28.82 -15.78
N ARG A 315 1.22 -29.04 -15.80
CA ARG A 315 0.33 -28.46 -16.82
C ARG A 315 0.18 -26.94 -16.72
N GLN A 316 0.08 -26.37 -15.53
CA GLN A 316 -0.04 -24.92 -15.34
C GLN A 316 1.19 -24.17 -15.86
N VAL A 317 2.36 -24.75 -15.65
CA VAL A 317 3.66 -24.13 -15.90
C VAL A 317 4.18 -24.40 -17.32
N ASN A 318 3.69 -25.44 -18.01
CA ASN A 318 4.20 -25.83 -19.32
C ASN A 318 3.89 -24.83 -20.42
N ASP A 319 4.87 -24.56 -21.29
CA ASP A 319 4.79 -23.52 -22.32
C ASP A 319 3.69 -23.85 -23.37
N THR A 320 3.54 -25.13 -23.72
CA THR A 320 2.54 -25.63 -24.68
C THR A 320 1.33 -26.28 -23.98
N LYS A 321 0.22 -26.38 -24.73
CA LYS A 321 -1.02 -27.02 -24.27
C LYS A 321 -0.84 -28.53 -24.13
N VAL A 322 -0.69 -29.00 -22.89
CA VAL A 322 -0.55 -30.43 -22.57
C VAL A 322 -1.82 -30.94 -21.90
N SER A 323 -2.28 -32.14 -22.30
CA SER A 323 -3.42 -32.81 -21.67
C SER A 323 -3.03 -33.36 -20.29
N TYR A 324 -4.01 -33.77 -19.46
CA TYR A 324 -3.68 -34.31 -18.13
C TYR A 324 -2.96 -35.67 -18.22
N SER A 325 -3.37 -36.52 -19.15
CA SER A 325 -2.73 -37.81 -19.40
C SER A 325 -1.32 -37.62 -19.94
N GLU A 326 -1.14 -36.65 -20.85
CA GLU A 326 0.18 -36.37 -21.42
C GLU A 326 1.12 -35.77 -20.39
N ALA A 327 0.64 -34.87 -19.52
CA ALA A 327 1.46 -34.33 -18.43
C ALA A 327 1.90 -35.44 -17.45
N ALA A 328 1.01 -36.38 -17.13
CA ALA A 328 1.37 -37.53 -16.29
C ALA A 328 2.36 -38.46 -17.00
N ARG A 329 2.16 -38.72 -18.30
CA ARG A 329 3.05 -39.55 -19.12
C ARG A 329 4.45 -38.94 -19.20
N LEU A 330 4.57 -37.65 -19.48
CA LEU A 330 5.85 -36.94 -19.54
C LEU A 330 6.59 -36.96 -18.20
N VAL A 331 5.88 -36.82 -17.07
CA VAL A 331 6.48 -36.94 -15.74
C VAL A 331 6.99 -38.36 -15.49
N VAL A 332 6.22 -39.39 -15.89
CA VAL A 332 6.61 -40.79 -15.73
C VAL A 332 7.75 -41.18 -16.66
N LEU A 333 7.80 -40.62 -17.87
CA LEU A 333 8.91 -40.83 -18.81
C LEU A 333 10.22 -40.23 -18.29
N GLN A 334 10.15 -39.10 -17.58
CA GLN A 334 11.32 -38.40 -17.06
C GLN A 334 11.85 -39.01 -15.75
N ASP A 335 10.96 -39.29 -14.79
CA ASP A 335 11.35 -39.66 -13.41
C ASP A 335 10.72 -40.98 -12.92
N GLY A 336 10.06 -41.72 -13.81
CA GLY A 336 9.30 -42.92 -13.45
C GLY A 336 8.05 -42.65 -12.62
N ILE A 337 7.40 -43.73 -12.20
CA ILE A 337 6.19 -43.68 -11.34
C ILE A 337 6.53 -43.05 -9.98
N VAL A 338 7.76 -43.25 -9.49
CA VAL A 338 8.25 -42.64 -8.23
C VAL A 338 8.27 -41.12 -8.33
N GLY A 339 8.61 -40.54 -9.48
CA GLY A 339 8.53 -39.10 -9.71
C GLY A 339 7.10 -38.55 -9.65
N LEU A 340 6.13 -39.28 -10.20
CA LEU A 340 4.73 -38.86 -10.19
C LEU A 340 4.16 -38.73 -8.78
N PHE A 341 4.51 -39.65 -7.87
CA PHE A 341 4.01 -39.65 -6.49
C PHE A 341 4.94 -38.96 -5.49
N GLY A 342 6.25 -38.89 -5.75
CA GLY A 342 7.29 -38.48 -4.80
C GLY A 342 7.87 -37.08 -5.00
N ARG A 343 7.75 -36.46 -6.19
CA ARG A 343 8.27 -35.10 -6.46
C ARG A 343 7.76 -34.13 -5.40
N GLY A 344 8.65 -33.37 -4.75
CA GLY A 344 8.33 -32.31 -3.79
C GLY A 344 7.60 -32.73 -2.50
N LEU A 345 7.31 -34.03 -2.29
CA LEU A 345 6.48 -34.50 -1.17
C LEU A 345 7.10 -34.21 0.20
N LYS A 346 8.41 -34.48 0.35
CA LYS A 346 9.14 -34.22 1.61
C LYS A 346 9.08 -32.73 2.00
N THR A 347 9.33 -31.86 1.03
CA THR A 347 9.30 -30.40 1.20
C THR A 347 7.89 -29.90 1.51
N ARG A 348 6.86 -30.52 0.91
CA ARG A 348 5.47 -30.23 1.20
C ARG A 348 5.07 -30.58 2.63
N ILE A 349 5.43 -31.77 3.10
CA ILE A 349 5.14 -32.23 4.47
C ILE A 349 5.79 -31.27 5.48
N LEU A 350 7.05 -30.90 5.27
CA LEU A 350 7.76 -29.93 6.11
C LEU A 350 7.08 -28.56 6.07
N ALA A 351 6.78 -28.05 4.88
CA ALA A 351 6.13 -26.75 4.70
C ALA A 351 4.76 -26.71 5.39
N ASN A 352 3.92 -27.72 5.20
CA ASN A 352 2.59 -27.79 5.80
C ASN A 352 2.63 -28.04 7.32
N GLY A 353 3.62 -28.76 7.83
CA GLY A 353 3.85 -28.90 9.27
C GLY A 353 4.19 -27.57 9.95
N LEU A 354 5.19 -26.85 9.42
CA LEU A 354 5.54 -25.50 9.90
C LEU A 354 4.37 -24.53 9.77
N GLN A 355 3.60 -24.68 8.70
CA GLN A 355 2.44 -23.85 8.43
C GLN A 355 1.30 -24.07 9.43
N GLY A 356 0.99 -25.32 9.78
CA GLY A 356 -0.05 -25.65 10.75
C GLY A 356 0.31 -25.15 12.15
N LEU A 357 1.58 -25.30 12.53
CA LEU A 357 2.11 -24.82 13.81
C LEU A 357 2.09 -23.29 13.90
N LEU A 358 2.62 -22.61 12.88
CA LEU A 358 2.63 -21.15 12.81
C LEU A 358 1.21 -20.58 12.76
N PHE A 359 0.31 -21.17 11.96
CA PHE A 359 -1.08 -20.72 11.87
C PHE A 359 -1.82 -20.90 13.20
N SER A 360 -1.67 -22.03 13.88
CA SER A 360 -2.38 -22.28 15.15
C SER A 360 -1.92 -21.35 16.28
N ILE A 361 -0.61 -21.08 16.35
CA ILE A 361 -0.03 -20.16 17.34
C ILE A 361 -0.44 -18.72 17.02
N LEU A 362 -0.26 -18.26 15.78
CA LEU A 362 -0.59 -16.89 15.38
C LEU A 362 -2.09 -16.62 15.45
N TRP A 363 -2.92 -17.54 14.95
CA TRP A 363 -4.37 -17.46 15.06
C TRP A 363 -4.80 -17.28 16.51
N LYS A 364 -4.25 -18.08 17.43
CA LYS A 364 -4.58 -18.00 18.85
C LYS A 364 -4.07 -16.72 19.48
N ILE A 365 -2.85 -16.27 19.18
CA ILE A 365 -2.33 -14.98 19.64
C ILE A 365 -3.24 -13.83 19.18
N PHE A 366 -3.62 -13.81 17.91
CA PHE A 366 -4.51 -12.78 17.37
C PHE A 366 -5.94 -12.92 17.92
N LEU A 367 -6.43 -14.14 18.12
CA LEU A 367 -7.73 -14.42 18.72
C LEU A 367 -7.76 -14.00 20.19
N ASP A 368 -6.76 -14.34 21.00
CA ASP A 368 -6.64 -13.96 22.40
C ASP A 368 -6.36 -12.47 22.54
N LEU A 369 -5.62 -11.85 21.63
CA LEU A 369 -5.48 -10.39 21.57
C LEU A 369 -6.85 -9.74 21.29
N SER A 370 -7.62 -10.31 20.36
CA SER A 370 -8.98 -9.84 20.06
C SER A 370 -9.97 -10.10 21.19
N LEU A 371 -9.86 -11.24 21.89
CA LEU A 371 -10.71 -11.60 23.03
C LEU A 371 -10.31 -10.83 24.28
N ALA A 372 -9.02 -10.61 24.56
CA ALA A 372 -8.55 -9.73 25.62
C ALA A 372 -9.08 -8.32 25.38
N PHE A 373 -9.01 -7.83 24.14
CA PHE A 373 -9.61 -6.54 23.77
C PHE A 373 -11.13 -6.52 24.02
N LEU A 374 -11.87 -7.58 23.67
CA LEU A 374 -13.31 -7.71 23.89
C LEU A 374 -13.71 -7.94 25.35
N THR A 375 -12.90 -8.66 26.13
CA THR A 375 -13.13 -9.00 27.54
C THR A 375 -12.77 -7.82 28.42
N THR A 376 -11.65 -7.14 28.15
CA THR A 376 -11.33 -5.84 28.72
C THR A 376 -12.44 -4.83 28.41
N ARG A 377 -13.00 -4.80 27.19
CA ARG A 377 -14.15 -3.95 26.84
C ARG A 377 -15.43 -4.32 27.61
N SER A 378 -15.70 -5.61 27.85
CA SER A 378 -16.89 -6.07 28.57
C SER A 378 -16.78 -5.83 30.07
N TYR A 379 -15.59 -6.06 30.64
CA TYR A 379 -15.24 -5.78 32.02
C TYR A 379 -15.24 -4.27 32.30
N LEU A 380 -14.68 -3.45 31.40
CA LEU A 380 -14.72 -1.99 31.50
C LEU A 380 -16.15 -1.44 31.44
N ARG A 381 -17.03 -1.99 30.59
CA ARG A 381 -18.47 -1.62 30.58
C ARG A 381 -19.21 -2.04 31.85
N HIS A 382 -18.86 -3.19 32.43
CA HIS A 382 -19.48 -3.67 33.66
C HIS A 382 -19.00 -2.88 34.88
N GLN A 383 -17.70 -2.52 34.95
CA GLN A 383 -17.16 -1.68 36.02
C GLN A 383 -17.61 -0.21 35.93
N GLN A 384 -17.72 0.36 34.72
CA GLN A 384 -18.25 1.73 34.52
C GLN A 384 -19.70 1.88 35.00
N ARG A 385 -20.49 0.80 34.97
CA ARG A 385 -21.88 0.82 35.43
C ARG A 385 -22.04 0.68 36.94
N HIS A 386 -21.03 0.15 37.65
CA HIS A 386 -21.21 -0.25 39.06
C HIS A 386 -20.30 0.42 40.08
N CYS A 387 -19.13 0.97 39.72
CA CYS A 387 -18.19 1.44 40.75
C CYS A 387 -17.61 2.85 40.61
N GLY A 388 -17.75 3.57 39.49
CA GLY A 388 -17.24 4.95 39.40
C GLY A 388 -15.74 5.13 39.72
N ILE A 389 -14.92 4.08 39.60
CA ILE A 389 -13.46 4.14 39.81
C ILE A 389 -12.77 4.24 38.43
N PRO A 390 -11.82 5.18 38.22
CA PRO A 390 -11.06 5.25 36.98
C PRO A 390 -10.10 4.05 36.85
N ALA A 391 -10.18 3.36 35.72
CA ALA A 391 -9.37 2.18 35.43
C ALA A 391 -7.90 2.55 35.19
N MET A 392 -6.98 2.00 35.99
CA MET A 392 -5.55 2.07 35.69
C MET A 392 -5.22 1.08 34.57
N THR A 393 -5.18 1.57 33.32
CA THR A 393 -4.91 0.76 32.12
C THR A 393 -3.42 0.45 31.98
N LYS A 394 -3.05 -0.84 31.96
CA LYS A 394 -1.67 -1.31 31.71
C LYS A 394 -1.13 -1.07 30.28
N ASN A 395 -1.92 -0.46 29.39
CA ASN A 395 -1.50 -0.12 28.02
C ASN A 395 -1.19 1.38 27.94
N PRO A 396 0.06 1.78 27.64
CA PRO A 396 0.46 3.19 27.61
C PRO A 396 -0.31 4.01 26.58
N ILE A 397 -0.72 3.43 25.45
CA ILE A 397 -1.51 4.12 24.41
C ILE A 397 -2.94 4.36 24.91
N ALA A 398 -3.54 3.38 25.56
CA ALA A 398 -4.88 3.53 26.13
C ALA A 398 -4.90 4.51 27.30
N ALA A 399 -3.84 4.52 28.12
CA ALA A 399 -3.69 5.48 29.22
C ALA A 399 -3.51 6.92 28.69
N PHE A 400 -2.70 7.10 27.64
CA PHE A 400 -2.56 8.39 26.96
C PHE A 400 -3.89 8.87 26.38
N GLN A 401 -4.60 7.99 25.67
CA GLN A 401 -5.89 8.31 25.05
C GLN A 401 -6.95 8.67 26.10
N ALA A 402 -7.03 7.92 27.21
CA ALA A 402 -7.91 8.25 28.33
C ALA A 402 -7.55 9.61 28.96
N GLY A 403 -6.26 9.93 29.10
CA GLY A 403 -5.82 11.22 29.59
C GLY A 403 -6.12 12.40 28.65
N VAL A 404 -6.10 12.17 27.34
CA VAL A 404 -6.55 13.16 26.34
C VAL A 404 -8.06 13.35 26.39
N GLU A 405 -8.82 12.26 26.47
CA GLU A 405 -10.28 12.28 26.58
C GLU A 405 -10.77 12.99 27.85
N ASP A 406 -10.13 12.73 28.99
CA ASP A 406 -10.46 13.40 30.26
C ASP A 406 -10.26 14.92 30.18
N LYS A 407 -9.12 15.36 29.65
CA LYS A 407 -8.82 16.79 29.48
C LYS A 407 -9.69 17.50 28.46
N LEU A 408 -10.18 16.78 27.46
CA LEU A 408 -11.00 17.32 26.37
C LEU A 408 -12.49 16.96 26.52
N GLY A 409 -12.90 16.39 27.65
CA GLY A 409 -14.28 15.94 27.89
C GLY A 409 -15.31 17.07 27.76
N PHE A 410 -14.92 18.29 28.13
CA PHE A 410 -15.75 19.49 28.03
C PHE A 410 -16.27 19.76 26.61
N ILE A 411 -15.54 19.34 25.57
CA ILE A 411 -15.92 19.51 24.15
C ILE A 411 -17.22 18.77 23.81
N SER A 412 -17.52 17.70 24.54
CA SER A 412 -18.72 16.88 24.33
C SER A 412 -19.93 17.37 25.14
N THR A 413 -19.70 18.20 26.17
CA THR A 413 -20.73 18.58 27.15
C THR A 413 -21.07 20.06 27.12
N GLU A 414 -20.09 20.94 26.92
CA GLU A 414 -20.26 22.39 27.01
C GLU A 414 -20.52 23.02 25.64
N PHE A 415 -21.38 24.03 25.62
CA PHE A 415 -21.64 24.79 24.40
C PHE A 415 -20.54 25.81 24.15
N ILE A 416 -19.79 25.60 23.07
CA ILE A 416 -18.73 26.49 22.59
C ILE A 416 -19.11 26.95 21.18
N ASN A 417 -18.92 28.24 20.89
CA ASN A 417 -19.15 28.79 19.56
C ASN A 417 -18.03 28.40 18.57
N TRP A 418 -17.97 27.10 18.21
CA TRP A 418 -16.94 26.57 17.31
C TRP A 418 -16.99 27.21 15.93
N GLN A 419 -18.17 27.55 15.41
CA GLN A 419 -18.33 28.25 14.14
C GLN A 419 -17.57 29.59 14.16
N GLY A 420 -17.74 30.39 15.23
CA GLY A 420 -17.04 31.66 15.40
C GLY A 420 -15.51 31.51 15.45
N TYR A 421 -15.01 30.50 16.19
CA TYR A 421 -13.57 30.21 16.23
C TYR A 421 -13.03 29.77 14.88
N VAL A 422 -13.71 28.85 14.19
CA VAL A 422 -13.30 28.36 12.86
C VAL A 422 -13.21 29.53 11.87
N LEU A 423 -14.22 30.41 11.84
CA LEU A 423 -14.20 31.58 10.98
C LEU A 423 -13.06 32.54 11.34
N ALA A 424 -12.89 32.87 12.63
CA ALA A 424 -11.84 33.79 13.07
C ALA A 424 -10.43 33.26 12.71
N PHE A 425 -10.19 31.98 12.94
CA PHE A 425 -8.92 31.35 12.62
C PHE A 425 -8.68 31.20 11.11
N SER A 426 -9.70 30.80 10.35
CA SER A 426 -9.63 30.69 8.88
C SER A 426 -9.29 32.04 8.25
N TRP A 427 -9.97 33.12 8.66
CA TRP A 427 -9.64 34.48 8.21
C TRP A 427 -8.27 34.96 8.70
N GLY A 428 -7.84 34.55 9.90
CA GLY A 428 -6.49 34.82 10.41
C GLY A 428 -5.38 34.18 9.57
N VAL A 429 -5.54 32.90 9.19
CA VAL A 429 -4.63 32.20 8.28
C VAL A 429 -4.65 32.85 6.90
N TRP A 430 -5.82 33.16 6.35
CA TRP A 430 -5.95 33.85 5.07
C TRP A 430 -5.25 35.22 5.07
N ALA A 431 -5.41 36.01 6.15
CA ALA A 431 -4.75 37.31 6.30
C ALA A 431 -3.23 37.16 6.36
N PHE A 432 -2.74 36.16 7.09
CA PHE A 432 -1.31 35.84 7.16
C PHE A 432 -0.74 35.45 5.80
N GLU A 433 -1.38 34.52 5.08
CA GLU A 433 -0.93 34.13 3.73
C GLU A 433 -1.00 35.29 2.73
N THR A 434 -2.03 36.12 2.82
CA THR A 434 -2.17 37.32 2.00
C THR A 434 -1.05 38.32 2.28
N TYR A 435 -0.67 38.49 3.55
CA TYR A 435 0.50 39.28 3.94
C TYR A 435 1.80 38.73 3.34
N LEU A 436 2.00 37.40 3.32
CA LEU A 436 3.17 36.79 2.67
C LEU A 436 3.21 37.09 1.16
N ILE A 437 2.06 36.98 0.46
CA ILE A 437 1.96 37.31 -0.96
C ILE A 437 2.24 38.80 -1.18
N TYR A 438 1.73 39.68 -0.32
CA TYR A 438 1.99 41.11 -0.36
C TYR A 438 3.49 41.42 -0.25
N ARG A 439 4.21 40.75 0.67
CA ARG A 439 5.68 40.86 0.79
C ARG A 439 6.42 40.36 -0.45
N GLN A 440 5.89 39.32 -1.09
CA GLN A 440 6.46 38.74 -2.29
C GLN A 440 6.25 39.63 -3.53
N PHE A 441 5.19 40.44 -3.56
CA PHE A 441 4.80 41.19 -4.76
C PHE A 441 5.85 42.19 -5.29
N PRO A 442 6.52 43.00 -4.45
CA PRO A 442 7.59 43.91 -4.88
C PRO A 442 8.77 43.19 -5.55
N ASN A 443 9.05 41.95 -5.13
CA ASN A 443 10.15 41.17 -5.71
C ASN A 443 9.92 40.84 -7.19
N TYR A 444 8.67 40.83 -7.65
CA TYR A 444 8.37 40.65 -9.06
C TYR A 444 8.72 41.84 -9.97
N SER A 445 8.96 43.01 -9.37
CA SER A 445 9.20 44.26 -10.11
C SER A 445 10.68 44.65 -10.14
N ARG A 446 11.57 43.78 -9.67
CA ARG A 446 13.02 44.03 -9.70
C ARG A 446 13.56 43.97 -11.15
N PRO A 447 14.40 44.93 -11.57
CA PRO A 447 14.77 45.08 -12.98
C PRO A 447 15.80 44.04 -13.47
N HIS A 448 16.61 43.49 -12.57
CA HIS A 448 17.70 42.58 -12.92
C HIS A 448 17.69 41.30 -12.05
N PRO A 449 18.17 40.17 -12.58
CA PRO A 449 18.35 38.96 -11.78
C PRO A 449 19.41 39.17 -10.68
N PRO A 450 19.41 38.36 -9.61
CA PRO A 450 20.50 38.31 -8.65
C PRO A 450 21.84 38.11 -9.36
N THR A 451 22.91 38.72 -8.84
CA THR A 451 24.26 38.64 -9.43
C THR A 451 24.70 37.20 -9.70
N ALA A 452 24.36 36.27 -8.79
CA ALA A 452 24.65 34.85 -8.91
C ALA A 452 23.95 34.14 -10.08
N LEU A 453 22.87 34.71 -10.64
CA LEU A 453 22.08 34.12 -11.73
C LEU A 453 22.16 34.95 -13.02
N LYS A 454 22.88 36.08 -13.02
CA LYS A 454 22.93 37.01 -14.16
C LYS A 454 23.53 36.37 -15.43
N SER A 455 24.53 35.50 -15.27
CA SER A 455 25.16 34.75 -16.37
C SER A 455 24.27 33.68 -16.98
N HIS A 456 23.18 33.32 -16.30
CA HIS A 456 22.35 32.15 -16.61
C HIS A 456 20.98 32.50 -17.18
N PHE A 457 20.55 33.76 -17.08
CA PHE A 457 19.27 34.24 -17.59
C PHE A 457 19.50 35.30 -18.66
N THR A 458 18.88 35.12 -19.82
CA THR A 458 18.72 36.23 -20.76
C THR A 458 17.72 37.24 -20.18
N ASP A 459 17.89 38.52 -20.51
CA ASP A 459 16.99 39.58 -20.05
C ASP A 459 15.54 39.32 -20.45
N GLU A 460 15.33 38.67 -21.59
CA GLU A 460 14.00 38.29 -22.08
C GLU A 460 13.36 37.20 -21.20
N VAL A 461 14.07 36.10 -20.94
CA VAL A 461 13.57 35.00 -20.10
C VAL A 461 13.30 35.49 -18.67
N PHE A 462 14.17 36.35 -18.14
CA PHE A 462 13.96 36.96 -16.83
C PHE A 462 12.71 37.85 -16.80
N LYS A 463 12.51 38.73 -17.79
CA LYS A 463 11.28 39.55 -17.87
C LYS A 463 10.04 38.68 -18.00
N LYS A 464 10.12 37.56 -18.74
CA LYS A 464 9.02 36.61 -18.89
C LYS A 464 8.69 35.89 -17.58
N SER A 465 9.71 35.42 -16.83
CA SER A 465 9.50 34.77 -15.54
C SER A 465 8.93 35.72 -14.49
N GLN A 466 9.37 36.98 -14.48
CA GLN A 466 8.80 38.01 -13.60
C GLN A 466 7.32 38.29 -13.91
N ARG A 467 6.97 38.38 -15.20
CA ARG A 467 5.56 38.56 -15.63
C ARG A 467 4.70 37.35 -15.26
N TYR A 468 5.19 36.13 -15.50
CA TYR A 468 4.50 34.91 -15.12
C TYR A 468 4.28 34.81 -13.60
N GLY A 469 5.34 35.03 -12.81
CA GLY A 469 5.25 35.05 -11.35
C GLY A 469 4.26 36.11 -10.83
N LYS A 470 4.26 37.31 -11.41
CA LYS A 470 3.33 38.39 -11.04
C LYS A 470 1.88 38.05 -11.39
N ASP A 471 1.63 37.52 -12.57
CA ASP A 471 0.28 37.11 -12.99
C ASP A 471 -0.25 35.96 -12.12
N LYS A 472 0.62 34.99 -11.79
CA LYS A 472 0.31 33.88 -10.88
C LYS A 472 0.02 34.36 -9.46
N ALA A 473 0.79 35.32 -8.94
CA ALA A 473 0.54 35.92 -7.63
C ALA A 473 -0.77 36.71 -7.58
N LYS A 474 -1.10 37.49 -8.63
CA LYS A 474 -2.39 38.20 -8.74
C LYS A 474 -3.55 37.21 -8.78
N PHE A 475 -3.47 36.20 -9.63
CA PHE A 475 -4.49 35.16 -9.72
C PHE A 475 -4.62 34.41 -8.39
N GLY A 476 -3.50 34.05 -7.76
CA GLY A 476 -3.48 33.39 -6.45
C GLY A 476 -4.19 34.21 -5.37
N LEU A 477 -3.98 35.53 -5.32
CA LEU A 477 -4.66 36.41 -4.38
C LEU A 477 -6.19 36.41 -4.59
N VAL A 478 -6.64 36.59 -5.84
CA VAL A 478 -8.07 36.61 -6.19
C VAL A 478 -8.71 35.24 -5.95
N SER A 479 -8.06 34.17 -6.37
CA SER A 479 -8.53 32.80 -6.18
C SER A 479 -8.64 32.44 -4.69
N LYS A 480 -7.65 32.81 -3.86
CA LYS A 480 -7.70 32.56 -2.42
C LYS A 480 -8.81 33.33 -1.74
N LEU A 481 -8.99 34.61 -2.10
CA LEU A 481 -10.11 35.41 -1.58
C LEU A 481 -11.47 34.82 -1.99
N TYR A 482 -11.61 34.41 -3.25
CA TYR A 482 -12.83 33.76 -3.73
C TYR A 482 -13.13 32.47 -2.94
N SER A 483 -12.14 31.58 -2.77
CA SER A 483 -12.30 30.36 -1.98
C SER A 483 -12.66 30.67 -0.52
N GLN A 484 -11.99 31.65 0.10
CA GLN A 484 -12.26 32.07 1.48
C GLN A 484 -13.69 32.59 1.65
N LEU A 485 -14.17 33.41 0.70
CA LEU A 485 -15.53 33.92 0.69
C LEU A 485 -16.56 32.81 0.47
N LEU A 486 -16.28 31.87 -0.44
CA LEU A 486 -17.13 30.71 -0.69
C LEU A 486 -17.25 29.82 0.55
N GLU A 487 -16.13 29.45 1.17
CA GLU A 487 -16.11 28.63 2.40
C GLU A 487 -16.83 29.34 3.55
N THR A 488 -16.59 30.65 3.72
CA THR A 488 -17.31 31.47 4.71
C THR A 488 -18.82 31.47 4.43
N ALA A 489 -19.24 31.65 3.18
CA ALA A 489 -20.64 31.62 2.80
C ALA A 489 -21.27 30.24 3.07
N LEU A 490 -20.59 29.14 2.72
CA LEU A 490 -21.07 27.78 2.99
C LEU A 490 -21.25 27.52 4.50
N ILE A 491 -20.35 28.04 5.35
CA ILE A 491 -20.45 27.91 6.81
C ILE A 491 -21.58 28.78 7.37
N VAL A 492 -21.65 30.07 7.00
CA VAL A 492 -22.60 31.04 7.55
C VAL A 492 -24.03 30.76 7.10
N PHE A 493 -24.24 30.36 5.85
CA PHE A 493 -25.57 30.01 5.32
C PHE A 493 -26.02 28.58 5.67
N GLY A 494 -25.26 27.85 6.50
CA GLY A 494 -25.67 26.51 6.95
C GLY A 494 -25.70 25.46 5.84
N ALA A 495 -24.77 25.52 4.89
CA ALA A 495 -24.69 24.56 3.79
C ALA A 495 -24.46 23.11 4.28
N PHE A 496 -23.78 22.93 5.42
CA PHE A 496 -23.56 21.61 6.04
C PHE A 496 -24.88 20.99 6.55
N PRO A 497 -25.67 21.65 7.41
CA PRO A 497 -27.03 21.19 7.75
C PRO A 497 -27.93 20.97 6.54
N TRP A 498 -27.88 21.88 5.56
CA TRP A 498 -28.66 21.77 4.33
C TRP A 498 -28.29 20.52 3.53
N ALA A 499 -27.00 20.28 3.30
CA ALA A 499 -26.51 19.12 2.55
C ALA A 499 -26.90 17.81 3.26
N TRP A 500 -26.83 17.78 4.60
CA TRP A 500 -27.28 16.63 5.39
C TRP A 500 -28.77 16.37 5.20
N LYS A 501 -29.61 17.41 5.28
CA LYS A 501 -31.06 17.29 5.06
C LYS A 501 -31.40 16.84 3.64
N VAL A 502 -30.78 17.44 2.62
CA VAL A 502 -31.04 17.11 1.20
C VAL A 502 -30.63 15.68 0.87
N SER A 503 -29.46 15.24 1.33
CA SER A 503 -29.00 13.86 1.12
C SER A 503 -29.92 12.83 1.79
N GLY A 504 -30.43 13.13 2.99
CA GLY A 504 -31.40 12.27 3.67
C GLY A 504 -32.73 12.19 2.92
N ASN A 505 -33.26 13.34 2.49
CA ASN A 505 -34.50 13.40 1.70
C ASN A 505 -34.37 12.68 0.35
N LEU A 506 -33.20 12.74 -0.29
CA LEU A 506 -32.93 12.04 -1.54
C LEU A 506 -32.95 10.52 -1.31
N LEU A 507 -32.28 10.05 -0.26
CA LEU A 507 -32.22 8.62 0.08
C LEU A 507 -33.57 8.04 0.51
N ALA A 508 -34.37 8.84 1.22
CA ALA A 508 -35.73 8.44 1.61
C ALA A 508 -36.60 8.11 0.39
N LYS A 509 -36.43 8.83 -0.74
CA LYS A 509 -37.12 8.52 -2.01
C LYS A 509 -36.77 7.15 -2.59
N PHE A 510 -35.59 6.62 -2.24
CA PHE A 510 -35.13 5.29 -2.65
C PHE A 510 -35.37 4.21 -1.58
N GLY A 511 -36.14 4.52 -0.53
CA GLY A 511 -36.48 3.57 0.55
C GLY A 511 -35.37 3.36 1.58
N TYR A 512 -34.39 4.28 1.66
CA TYR A 512 -33.35 4.26 2.70
C TYR A 512 -33.66 5.32 3.76
N GLY A 513 -34.03 4.88 4.97
CA GLY A 513 -34.28 5.74 6.11
C GLY A 513 -33.03 6.15 6.88
N SER A 514 -33.24 6.83 8.01
CA SER A 514 -32.17 7.34 8.90
C SER A 514 -31.34 6.24 9.57
N GLU A 515 -31.82 5.00 9.56
CA GLU A 515 -31.10 3.82 10.03
C GLU A 515 -29.85 3.49 9.18
N TYR A 516 -29.75 4.01 7.96
CA TYR A 516 -28.62 3.80 7.04
C TYR A 516 -27.57 4.93 7.14
N GLU A 517 -27.03 5.17 8.34
CA GLU A 517 -26.07 6.26 8.63
C GLU A 517 -24.89 6.32 7.64
N ILE A 518 -24.33 5.17 7.25
CA ILE A 518 -23.19 5.11 6.32
C ILE A 518 -23.60 5.56 4.91
N THR A 519 -24.73 5.08 4.41
CA THR A 519 -25.23 5.47 3.07
C THR A 519 -25.58 6.95 3.05
N HIS A 520 -26.20 7.46 4.11
CA HIS A 520 -26.47 8.88 4.29
C HIS A 520 -25.20 9.70 4.32
N SER A 521 -24.18 9.26 5.05
CA SER A 521 -22.86 9.91 5.09
C SER A 521 -22.19 9.97 3.71
N ILE A 522 -22.26 8.91 2.91
CA ILE A 522 -21.71 8.90 1.53
C ILE A 522 -22.48 9.85 0.62
N ALA A 523 -23.82 9.84 0.68
CA ALA A 523 -24.66 10.77 -0.09
C ALA A 523 -24.40 12.23 0.32
N PHE A 524 -24.28 12.50 1.61
CA PHE A 524 -23.91 13.80 2.16
C PHE A 524 -22.54 14.26 1.63
N GLY A 525 -21.51 13.40 1.71
CA GLY A 525 -20.19 13.70 1.16
C GLY A 525 -20.22 13.98 -0.34
N THR A 526 -21.08 13.30 -1.08
CA THR A 526 -21.29 13.53 -2.52
C THR A 526 -21.94 14.88 -2.80
N VAL A 527 -22.96 15.27 -2.02
CA VAL A 527 -23.59 16.60 -2.13
C VAL A 527 -22.59 17.71 -1.81
N LEU A 528 -21.83 17.57 -0.71
CA LEU A 528 -20.78 18.52 -0.34
C LEU A 528 -19.69 18.61 -1.41
N PHE A 529 -19.30 17.49 -2.01
CA PHE A 529 -18.33 17.46 -3.10
C PHE A 529 -18.79 18.35 -4.27
N TYR A 530 -20.05 18.25 -4.70
CA TYR A 530 -20.57 19.10 -5.79
C TYR A 530 -20.76 20.55 -5.36
N LEU A 531 -21.17 20.81 -4.11
CA LEU A 531 -21.28 22.17 -3.58
C LEU A 531 -19.95 22.92 -3.62
N ASN A 532 -18.83 22.22 -3.44
CA ASN A 532 -17.50 22.84 -3.51
C ASN A 532 -16.88 22.80 -4.92
N THR A 533 -17.10 21.71 -5.66
CA THR A 533 -16.46 21.52 -6.97
C THR A 533 -17.08 22.41 -8.05
N LEU A 534 -18.40 22.57 -8.10
CA LEU A 534 -19.03 23.37 -9.16
C LEU A 534 -18.61 24.84 -9.12
N PRO A 535 -18.57 25.53 -7.95
CA PRO A 535 -18.10 26.91 -7.90
C PRO A 535 -16.59 27.06 -8.12
N SER A 536 -15.79 26.00 -7.96
CA SER A 536 -14.33 26.05 -8.20
C SER A 536 -13.94 25.77 -9.66
N LEU A 537 -14.84 25.20 -10.47
CA LEU A 537 -14.60 24.96 -11.90
C LEU A 537 -14.21 26.22 -12.69
N PRO A 538 -14.89 27.39 -12.56
CA PRO A 538 -14.49 28.60 -13.28
C PRO A 538 -13.06 29.06 -12.95
N VAL A 539 -12.66 28.94 -11.68
CA VAL A 539 -11.30 29.28 -11.22
C VAL A 539 -10.27 28.33 -11.84
N SER A 540 -10.58 27.02 -11.87
CA SER A 540 -9.71 26.02 -12.52
C SER A 540 -9.60 26.25 -14.02
N LEU A 541 -10.70 26.51 -14.72
CA LEU A 541 -10.71 26.82 -16.15
C LEU A 541 -9.90 28.08 -16.47
N TYR A 542 -10.04 29.14 -15.67
CA TYR A 542 -9.23 30.35 -15.83
C TYR A 542 -7.74 30.06 -15.64
N SER A 543 -7.38 29.29 -14.61
CA SER A 543 -6.00 28.89 -14.37
C SER A 543 -5.41 28.18 -15.59
N THR A 544 -6.09 27.17 -16.13
CA THR A 544 -5.58 26.37 -17.25
C THR A 544 -5.63 27.08 -18.60
N PHE A 545 -6.78 27.63 -18.99
CA PHE A 545 -7.03 28.14 -20.34
C PHE A 545 -6.77 29.64 -20.51
N VAL A 546 -6.55 30.38 -19.43
CA VAL A 546 -6.21 31.82 -19.51
C VAL A 546 -4.81 32.07 -18.95
N LEU A 547 -4.54 31.70 -17.70
CA LEU A 547 -3.25 31.97 -17.07
C LEU A 547 -2.12 31.12 -17.70
N GLU A 548 -2.24 29.81 -17.69
CA GLU A 548 -1.20 28.91 -18.22
C GLU A 548 -1.09 28.98 -19.75
N GLU A 549 -2.21 29.20 -20.46
CA GLU A 549 -2.22 29.43 -21.92
C GLU A 549 -1.49 30.73 -22.30
N LYS A 550 -1.74 31.84 -21.59
CA LYS A 550 -1.07 33.13 -21.83
C LYS A 550 0.45 33.03 -21.79
N HIS A 551 0.99 32.14 -20.95
CA HIS A 551 2.43 31.93 -20.80
C HIS A 551 2.98 30.76 -21.62
N GLY A 552 2.11 30.05 -22.36
CA GLY A 552 2.45 28.97 -23.29
C GLY A 552 2.68 27.60 -22.65
N PHE A 553 2.31 27.44 -21.38
CA PHE A 553 2.49 26.21 -20.61
C PHE A 553 1.35 25.20 -20.80
N ASN A 554 0.12 25.69 -21.03
CA ASN A 554 -1.00 24.79 -21.28
C ASN A 554 -0.80 24.04 -22.61
N LYS A 555 -1.07 22.73 -22.56
CA LYS A 555 -1.13 21.84 -23.73
C LYS A 555 -2.41 21.01 -23.76
N MET A 556 -3.28 21.18 -22.76
CA MET A 556 -4.56 20.49 -22.69
C MET A 556 -5.56 21.12 -23.66
N THR A 557 -6.31 20.28 -24.36
CA THR A 557 -7.53 20.70 -25.06
C THR A 557 -8.71 20.69 -24.08
N PHE A 558 -9.76 21.46 -24.37
CA PHE A 558 -10.97 21.49 -23.54
C PHE A 558 -11.60 20.10 -23.37
N GLY A 559 -11.67 19.30 -24.45
CA GLY A 559 -12.18 17.93 -24.39
C GLY A 559 -11.33 17.01 -23.50
N LEU A 560 -10.00 17.15 -23.52
CA LEU A 560 -9.12 16.39 -22.63
C LEU A 560 -9.30 16.82 -21.17
N TYR A 561 -9.44 18.12 -20.91
CA TYR A 561 -9.69 18.65 -19.56
C TYR A 561 -10.98 18.05 -18.97
N VAL A 562 -12.10 18.13 -19.69
CA VAL A 562 -13.39 17.57 -19.23
C VAL A 562 -13.29 16.06 -19.02
N ALA A 563 -12.64 15.33 -19.94
CA ALA A 563 -12.45 13.89 -19.81
C ALA A 563 -11.61 13.52 -18.59
N ASP A 564 -10.51 14.25 -18.32
CA ASP A 564 -9.67 14.04 -17.15
C ASP A 564 -10.40 14.40 -15.84
N THR A 565 -11.18 15.49 -15.82
CA THR A 565 -12.02 15.88 -14.68
C THR A 565 -13.05 14.81 -14.35
N LEU A 566 -13.84 14.36 -15.33
CA LEU A 566 -14.86 13.33 -15.11
C LEU A 566 -14.26 11.98 -14.74
N LYS A 567 -13.16 11.58 -15.39
CA LYS A 567 -12.42 10.35 -15.03
C LYS A 567 -11.87 10.46 -13.61
N GLY A 568 -11.35 11.62 -13.23
CA GLY A 568 -10.89 11.91 -11.87
C GLY A 568 -12.00 11.74 -10.85
N TRP A 569 -13.19 12.28 -11.10
CA TRP A 569 -14.35 12.11 -10.24
C TRP A 569 -14.78 10.65 -10.14
N ALA A 570 -14.85 9.94 -11.27
CA ALA A 570 -15.23 8.52 -11.29
C ALA A 570 -14.27 7.66 -10.47
N VAL A 571 -12.95 7.84 -10.63
CA VAL A 571 -11.93 7.15 -9.83
C VAL A 571 -12.03 7.55 -8.36
N GLY A 572 -12.22 8.85 -8.10
CA GLY A 572 -12.39 9.40 -6.76
C GLY A 572 -13.57 8.77 -6.01
N PHE A 573 -14.73 8.63 -6.65
CA PHE A 573 -15.90 7.97 -6.06
C PHE A 573 -15.71 6.46 -5.93
N ALA A 574 -15.13 5.81 -6.94
CA ALA A 574 -14.90 4.36 -6.94
C ALA A 574 -13.98 3.91 -5.80
N ILE A 575 -13.02 4.75 -5.40
CA ILE A 575 -12.09 4.48 -4.30
C ILE A 575 -12.58 5.10 -2.99
N GLY A 576 -13.04 6.34 -3.05
CA GLY A 576 -13.41 7.16 -1.90
C GLY A 576 -14.66 6.68 -1.19
N ALA A 577 -15.70 6.24 -1.90
CA ALA A 577 -16.94 5.77 -1.25
C ALA A 577 -16.72 4.45 -0.47
N PRO A 578 -16.06 3.41 -1.02
CA PRO A 578 -15.70 2.23 -0.23
C PRO A 578 -14.77 2.54 0.94
N PHE A 579 -13.79 3.44 0.75
CA PHE A 579 -12.90 3.88 1.82
C PHE A 579 -13.67 4.57 2.94
N MET A 580 -14.57 5.49 2.61
CA MET A 580 -15.42 6.19 3.57
C MET A 580 -16.32 5.21 4.34
N ALA A 581 -16.94 4.26 3.62
CA ALA A 581 -17.75 3.21 4.24
C ALA A 581 -16.93 2.37 5.23
N ALA A 582 -15.72 1.96 4.83
CA ALA A 582 -14.81 1.19 5.68
C ALA A 582 -14.37 2.00 6.90
N PHE A 583 -13.97 3.27 6.71
CA PHE A 583 -13.60 4.18 7.77
C PHE A 583 -14.71 4.32 8.82
N LEU A 584 -15.92 4.70 8.39
CA LEU A 584 -17.06 4.85 9.30
C LEU A 584 -17.39 3.54 10.01
N LYS A 585 -17.29 2.41 9.31
CA LYS A 585 -17.54 1.09 9.92
C LYS A 585 -16.51 0.73 10.98
N ILE A 586 -15.23 1.07 10.77
CA ILE A 586 -14.17 0.85 11.75
C ILE A 586 -14.37 1.76 12.96
N VAL A 587 -14.74 3.03 12.74
CA VAL A 587 -15.04 3.96 13.83
C VAL A 587 -16.21 3.46 14.67
N ASP A 588 -17.31 3.02 14.05
CA ASP A 588 -18.44 2.41 14.76
C ASP A 588 -18.06 1.14 15.54
N TRP A 589 -17.16 0.33 14.97
CA TRP A 589 -16.70 -0.90 15.61
C TRP A 589 -15.80 -0.62 16.83
N ALA A 590 -14.85 0.31 16.69
CA ALA A 590 -13.86 0.65 17.69
C ALA A 590 -14.43 1.56 18.81
N GLY A 591 -15.35 2.47 18.49
CA GLY A 591 -15.87 3.46 19.43
C GLY A 591 -14.77 4.38 19.95
N GLN A 592 -14.77 4.67 21.27
CA GLN A 592 -13.78 5.57 21.89
C GLN A 592 -12.35 5.02 21.86
N SER A 593 -12.16 3.70 21.75
CA SER A 593 -10.82 3.10 21.57
C SER A 593 -10.35 3.10 20.11
N PHE A 594 -10.86 4.03 19.29
CA PHE A 594 -10.46 4.14 17.89
C PHE A 594 -9.00 4.61 17.82
N VAL A 595 -8.15 3.70 17.37
CA VAL A 595 -6.80 4.01 16.89
C VAL A 595 -6.78 3.58 15.42
N PRO A 596 -6.52 4.51 14.47
CA PRO A 596 -6.55 4.19 13.06
C PRO A 596 -5.47 3.18 12.68
N TRP A 597 -5.79 2.37 11.68
CA TRP A 597 -4.83 1.49 11.03
C TRP A 597 -4.22 2.19 9.81
N VAL A 598 -2.88 2.23 9.78
CA VAL A 598 -1.96 2.80 8.78
C VAL A 598 -2.12 2.21 7.35
N ALA A 599 -3.02 1.24 7.16
CA ALA A 599 -3.08 0.40 5.98
C ALA A 599 -3.44 1.15 4.68
N PHE A 600 -4.34 2.14 4.73
CA PHE A 600 -4.83 2.80 3.51
C PHE A 600 -3.76 3.62 2.79
N GLN A 601 -2.99 4.42 3.54
CA GLN A 601 -1.91 5.22 2.95
C GLN A 601 -0.85 4.33 2.31
N LEU A 602 -0.49 3.21 2.95
CA LEU A 602 0.44 2.23 2.40
C LEU A 602 -0.09 1.58 1.12
N ILE A 603 -1.39 1.28 1.07
CA ILE A 603 -2.04 0.78 -0.16
C ILE A 603 -1.95 1.83 -1.27
N MET A 604 -2.24 3.10 -0.97
CA MET A 604 -2.22 4.17 -1.97
C MET A 604 -0.83 4.47 -2.53
N VAL A 605 0.23 4.34 -1.73
CA VAL A 605 1.63 4.48 -2.20
C VAL A 605 1.97 3.48 -3.31
N VAL A 606 1.36 2.28 -3.27
CA VAL A 606 1.54 1.27 -4.33
C VAL A 606 0.50 1.46 -5.43
N LEU A 607 -0.77 1.66 -5.08
CA LEU A 607 -1.89 1.70 -6.01
C LEU A 607 -1.84 2.91 -6.94
N TYR A 608 -1.41 4.07 -6.44
CA TYR A 608 -1.38 5.30 -7.23
C TYR A 608 -0.50 5.18 -8.48
N PRO A 609 0.81 4.89 -8.38
CA PRO A 609 1.65 4.83 -9.57
C PRO A 609 1.41 3.58 -10.44
N THR A 610 0.88 2.48 -9.86
CA THR A 610 0.72 1.21 -10.61
C THR A 610 -0.62 1.05 -11.30
N VAL A 611 -1.69 1.65 -10.76
CA VAL A 611 -3.06 1.50 -11.28
C VAL A 611 -3.69 2.83 -11.64
N ILE A 612 -3.59 3.84 -10.76
CA ILE A 612 -4.30 5.11 -10.97
C ILE A 612 -3.62 5.94 -12.06
N GLN A 613 -2.31 6.17 -11.93
CA GLN A 613 -1.56 7.01 -12.86
C GLN A 613 -1.61 6.52 -14.32
N PRO A 614 -1.50 5.22 -14.64
CA PRO A 614 -1.65 4.70 -16.00
C PRO A 614 -3.03 4.96 -16.64
N LEU A 615 -4.07 5.26 -15.86
CA LEU A 615 -5.39 5.63 -16.40
C LEU A 615 -5.41 7.06 -17.00
N PHE A 616 -4.47 7.90 -16.57
CA PHE A 616 -4.35 9.29 -17.00
C PHE A 616 -3.17 9.48 -17.97
N ASN A 617 -2.03 8.86 -17.70
CA ASN A 617 -0.80 9.06 -18.46
C ASN A 617 -0.31 7.75 -19.06
N LYS A 618 0.24 7.82 -20.27
CA LYS A 618 0.90 6.69 -20.91
C LYS A 618 2.31 6.58 -20.36
N LEU A 619 2.62 5.45 -19.74
CA LEU A 619 3.97 5.07 -19.34
C LEU A 619 4.57 4.16 -20.43
N SER A 620 5.62 4.62 -21.10
CA SER A 620 6.40 3.83 -22.07
C SER A 620 7.79 3.54 -21.52
N PRO A 621 8.40 2.38 -21.79
CA PRO A 621 9.79 2.13 -21.40
C PRO A 621 10.73 3.12 -22.08
N LEU A 622 11.80 3.52 -21.39
CA LEU A 622 12.83 4.38 -21.99
C LEU A 622 13.57 3.65 -23.10
N GLU A 623 13.70 4.31 -24.25
CA GLU A 623 14.42 3.80 -25.42
C GLU A 623 15.89 3.51 -25.10
N THR A 624 16.47 2.54 -25.80
CA THR A 624 17.90 2.24 -25.69
C THR A 624 18.73 3.36 -26.31
N GLY A 625 19.65 3.95 -25.53
CA GLY A 625 20.50 5.04 -25.98
C GLY A 625 21.41 5.54 -24.86
N ALA A 626 22.20 6.58 -25.14
CA ALA A 626 23.20 7.12 -24.23
C ALA A 626 22.65 7.49 -22.83
N LEU A 627 21.44 8.08 -22.78
CA LEU A 627 20.77 8.41 -21.53
C LEU A 627 20.48 7.17 -20.68
N ARG A 628 19.90 6.13 -21.28
CA ARG A 628 19.58 4.89 -20.57
C ARG A 628 20.84 4.22 -20.02
N THR A 629 21.90 4.15 -20.83
CA THR A 629 23.19 3.59 -20.41
C THR A 629 23.79 4.35 -19.24
N ARG A 630 23.77 5.69 -19.25
CA ARG A 630 24.23 6.51 -18.13
C ARG A 630 23.44 6.26 -16.84
N ILE A 631 22.12 6.16 -16.95
CA ILE A 631 21.24 5.91 -15.80
C ILE A 631 21.48 4.52 -15.21
N GLU A 632 21.56 3.50 -16.06
CA GLU A 632 21.85 2.13 -15.63
C GLU A 632 23.23 2.04 -14.98
N ALA A 633 24.25 2.71 -15.54
CA ALA A 633 25.58 2.79 -14.95
C ALA A 633 25.58 3.49 -13.58
N LEU A 634 24.90 4.62 -13.44
CA LEU A 634 24.77 5.33 -12.15
C LEU A 634 24.05 4.45 -11.11
N ALA A 635 22.96 3.78 -11.51
CA ALA A 635 22.22 2.88 -10.64
C ALA A 635 23.10 1.69 -10.19
N SER A 636 23.89 1.11 -11.09
CA SER A 636 24.83 0.04 -10.76
C SER A 636 25.93 0.50 -9.79
N ARG A 637 26.54 1.67 -10.03
CA ARG A 637 27.57 2.25 -9.12
C ARG A 637 27.03 2.45 -7.71
N LEU A 638 25.79 2.89 -7.59
CA LEU A 638 25.14 3.15 -6.30
C LEU A 638 24.44 1.92 -5.71
N SER A 639 24.53 0.75 -6.36
CA SER A 639 23.81 -0.47 -5.99
C SER A 639 22.30 -0.25 -5.81
N PHE A 640 21.73 0.64 -6.62
CA PHE A 640 20.32 0.96 -6.61
C PHE A 640 19.52 -0.17 -7.30
N PRO A 641 18.46 -0.71 -6.68
CA PRO A 641 17.69 -1.84 -7.22
C PRO A 641 16.72 -1.39 -8.33
N LEU A 642 17.26 -0.85 -9.43
CA LEU A 642 16.51 -0.45 -10.61
C LEU A 642 15.84 -1.67 -11.25
N THR A 643 14.52 -1.62 -11.42
CA THR A 643 13.75 -2.68 -12.11
C THR A 643 13.38 -2.25 -13.53
N ASP A 644 12.70 -1.10 -13.66
CA ASP A 644 12.31 -0.55 -14.96
C ASP A 644 12.50 0.97 -14.98
N LEU A 645 12.70 1.50 -16.18
CA LEU A 645 12.85 2.92 -16.47
C LEU A 645 11.77 3.34 -17.47
N TYR A 646 10.89 4.25 -17.06
CA TYR A 646 9.73 4.69 -17.82
C TYR A 646 9.83 6.17 -18.19
N VAL A 647 9.19 6.51 -19.31
CA VAL A 647 8.91 7.88 -19.75
C VAL A 647 7.40 8.10 -19.66
N ILE A 648 7.00 9.20 -19.04
CA ILE A 648 5.61 9.66 -18.94
C ILE A 648 5.33 10.77 -19.94
N ASP A 649 4.17 10.71 -20.60
CA ASP A 649 3.69 11.68 -21.58
C ASP A 649 3.16 12.99 -20.95
N GLY A 650 3.98 13.62 -20.09
CA GLY A 650 3.65 14.87 -19.40
C GLY A 650 3.33 16.04 -20.34
N SER A 651 3.95 16.07 -21.53
CA SER A 651 3.74 17.10 -22.56
C SER A 651 2.30 17.19 -23.08
N LYS A 652 1.48 16.13 -22.91
CA LYS A 652 0.06 16.15 -23.25
C LYS A 652 -0.74 17.16 -22.40
N ARG A 653 -0.23 17.49 -21.21
CA ARG A 653 -0.92 18.30 -20.19
C ARG A 653 -0.25 19.64 -19.96
N SER A 654 1.07 19.64 -19.85
CA SER A 654 1.81 20.88 -19.59
C SER A 654 3.23 20.79 -20.15
N ALA A 655 3.84 21.94 -20.40
CA ALA A 655 5.26 22.01 -20.77
C ALA A 655 6.23 21.91 -19.57
N HIS A 656 5.72 21.63 -18.36
CA HIS A 656 6.56 21.47 -17.15
C HIS A 656 7.32 20.13 -17.15
N SER A 657 8.52 20.18 -16.59
CA SER A 657 9.47 19.06 -16.51
C SER A 657 9.64 18.57 -15.09
N ASN A 658 9.64 17.25 -14.89
CA ASN A 658 9.88 16.61 -13.59
C ASN A 658 10.44 15.17 -13.75
N ALA A 659 10.94 14.60 -12.66
CA ALA A 659 11.34 13.21 -12.54
C ALA A 659 10.98 12.71 -11.14
N TYR A 660 10.69 11.41 -11.00
CA TYR A 660 10.50 10.79 -9.69
C TYR A 660 10.70 9.28 -9.77
N PHE A 661 10.83 8.64 -8.62
CA PHE A 661 10.85 7.18 -8.51
C PHE A 661 9.72 6.69 -7.60
N TYR A 662 9.26 5.47 -7.86
CA TYR A 662 8.25 4.80 -7.03
C TYR A 662 8.56 3.31 -6.88
N GLY A 663 7.80 2.64 -6.03
CA GLY A 663 7.93 1.20 -5.80
C GLY A 663 8.43 0.86 -4.40
N LEU A 664 8.42 -0.43 -4.08
CA LEU A 664 8.81 -0.96 -2.77
C LEU A 664 10.35 -0.90 -2.62
N PRO A 665 10.91 -0.96 -1.39
CA PRO A 665 12.36 -0.84 -1.17
C PRO A 665 13.22 -1.80 -2.01
N TRP A 666 12.67 -2.95 -2.40
CA TRP A 666 13.35 -4.00 -3.16
C TRP A 666 13.10 -3.96 -4.69
N SER A 667 12.18 -3.13 -5.19
CA SER A 667 11.89 -2.98 -6.62
C SER A 667 11.45 -1.56 -6.89
N LYS A 668 12.35 -0.79 -7.53
CA LYS A 668 12.16 0.63 -7.80
C LYS A 668 12.05 0.87 -9.29
N HIS A 669 11.10 1.73 -9.65
CA HIS A 669 10.88 2.21 -10.99
C HIS A 669 11.20 3.70 -11.03
N ILE A 670 11.90 4.14 -12.07
CA ILE A 670 12.19 5.56 -12.31
C ILE A 670 11.28 6.03 -13.44
N VAL A 671 10.65 7.20 -13.25
CA VAL A 671 9.79 7.85 -14.26
C VAL A 671 10.35 9.21 -14.59
N LEU A 672 10.61 9.43 -15.88
CA LEU A 672 11.09 10.69 -16.44
C LEU A 672 10.00 11.33 -17.30
N PHE A 673 9.80 12.64 -17.17
CA PHE A 673 8.88 13.36 -18.06
C PHE A 673 9.51 13.50 -19.45
N ASP A 674 8.71 13.34 -20.50
CA ASP A 674 9.18 13.54 -21.87
C ASP A 674 9.66 14.98 -22.12
N THR A 675 9.04 15.97 -21.46
CA THR A 675 9.45 17.37 -21.46
C THR A 675 10.84 17.58 -20.84
N LEU A 676 11.19 16.79 -19.81
CA LEU A 676 12.50 16.83 -19.17
C LEU A 676 13.57 16.26 -20.11
N ILE A 677 13.28 15.14 -20.78
CA ILE A 677 14.22 14.50 -21.71
C ILE A 677 14.49 15.38 -22.94
N LYS A 678 13.46 16.06 -23.47
CA LYS A 678 13.61 16.92 -24.66
C LYS A 678 14.42 18.20 -24.41
N LYS A 679 14.51 18.65 -23.15
CA LYS A 679 15.04 19.97 -22.77
C LYS A 679 16.38 19.93 -22.04
N SER A 680 16.85 18.76 -21.62
CA SER A 680 18.06 18.62 -20.82
C SER A 680 19.04 17.64 -21.47
N GLN A 681 20.33 17.92 -21.34
CA GLN A 681 21.34 17.02 -21.87
C GLN A 681 21.43 15.73 -21.03
N PRO A 682 21.85 14.58 -21.60
CA PRO A 682 21.93 13.32 -20.86
C PRO A 682 22.77 13.40 -19.57
N ALA A 683 23.86 14.18 -19.57
CA ALA A 683 24.71 14.39 -18.40
C ALA A 683 24.04 15.24 -17.31
N GLU A 684 23.16 16.17 -17.68
CA GLU A 684 22.37 16.97 -16.73
C GLU A 684 21.27 16.12 -16.08
N LEU A 685 20.64 15.24 -16.87
CA LEU A 685 19.65 14.28 -16.37
C LEU A 685 20.27 13.26 -15.42
N GLU A 686 21.50 12.80 -15.71
CA GLU A 686 22.28 11.97 -14.79
C GLU A 686 22.47 12.65 -13.44
N ALA A 687 22.75 13.96 -13.42
CA ALA A 687 22.93 14.73 -12.20
C ALA A 687 21.62 14.98 -11.43
N VAL A 688 20.52 15.24 -12.14
CA VAL A 688 19.18 15.29 -11.52
C VAL A 688 18.84 13.96 -10.88
N LEU A 689 19.15 12.84 -11.55
CA LEU A 689 18.92 11.51 -10.98
C LEU A 689 19.86 11.19 -9.81
N ALA A 690 21.09 11.70 -9.80
CA ALA A 690 21.96 11.59 -8.64
C ALA A 690 21.34 12.26 -7.39
N HIS A 691 20.72 13.43 -7.56
CA HIS A 691 19.95 14.10 -6.51
C HIS A 691 18.75 13.23 -6.06
N GLU A 692 17.94 12.71 -6.99
CA GLU A 692 16.82 11.81 -6.66
C GLU A 692 17.27 10.55 -5.90
N LEU A 693 18.41 9.97 -6.30
CA LEU A 693 19.02 8.84 -5.60
C LEU A 693 19.54 9.20 -4.21
N GLY A 694 19.89 10.46 -3.96
CA GLY A 694 20.15 10.99 -2.62
C GLY A 694 18.95 10.88 -1.69
N HIS A 695 17.74 11.17 -2.18
CA HIS A 695 16.50 10.97 -1.41
C HIS A 695 16.28 9.50 -1.04
N TRP A 696 16.63 8.58 -1.95
CA TRP A 696 16.59 7.16 -1.66
C TRP A 696 17.66 6.74 -0.64
N LYS A 697 18.91 7.17 -0.83
CA LYS A 697 20.05 6.83 0.04
C LYS A 697 19.78 7.21 1.49
N TYR A 698 19.26 8.41 1.73
CA TYR A 698 18.92 8.89 3.08
C TYR A 698 17.51 8.50 3.55
N SER A 699 16.78 7.68 2.77
CA SER A 699 15.43 7.21 3.09
C SER A 699 14.44 8.36 3.39
N HIS A 700 14.55 9.49 2.69
CA HIS A 700 13.67 10.65 2.89
C HIS A 700 12.17 10.30 2.76
N PRO A 701 11.73 9.51 1.77
CA PRO A 701 10.33 9.11 1.67
C PRO A 701 9.85 8.26 2.86
N MET A 702 10.71 7.40 3.42
CA MET A 702 10.35 6.60 4.60
C MET A 702 10.29 7.43 5.88
N LYS A 703 11.18 8.41 6.02
CA LYS A 703 11.13 9.39 7.13
C LYS A 703 9.85 10.22 7.07
N LEU A 704 9.51 10.76 5.89
CA LEU A 704 8.24 11.49 5.67
C LEU A 704 7.02 10.59 5.90
N MET A 705 7.07 9.33 5.44
CA MET A 705 6.02 8.35 5.73
C MET A 705 5.83 8.17 7.24
N LEU A 706 6.90 7.96 8.00
CA LEU A 706 6.84 7.81 9.45
C LEU A 706 6.29 9.07 10.13
N VAL A 707 6.76 10.26 9.76
CA VAL A 707 6.24 11.53 10.27
C VAL A 707 4.75 11.66 9.96
N SER A 708 4.32 11.31 8.74
CA SER A 708 2.90 11.32 8.38
C SER A 708 2.07 10.32 9.20
N GLN A 709 2.62 9.15 9.54
CA GLN A 709 1.93 8.20 10.42
C GLN A 709 1.77 8.74 11.85
N ILE A 710 2.80 9.40 12.37
CA ILE A 710 2.75 10.04 13.68
C ILE A 710 1.73 11.19 13.67
N HIS A 711 1.72 12.00 12.62
CA HIS A 711 0.74 13.08 12.42
C HIS A 711 -0.70 12.54 12.38
N MET A 712 -0.96 11.54 11.54
CA MET A 712 -2.28 10.90 11.45
C MET A 712 -2.69 10.26 12.77
N LEU A 713 -1.77 9.62 13.50
CA LEU A 713 -2.05 9.07 14.83
C LEU A 713 -2.46 10.19 15.79
N ALA A 714 -1.69 11.28 15.87
CA ALA A 714 -1.99 12.42 16.73
C ALA A 714 -3.35 13.05 16.42
N LEU A 715 -3.64 13.27 15.14
CA LEU A 715 -4.92 13.76 14.63
C LEU A 715 -6.08 12.90 15.14
N PHE A 716 -6.01 11.59 14.90
CA PHE A 716 -7.09 10.69 15.28
C PHE A 716 -7.15 10.38 16.77
N SER A 717 -6.07 10.55 17.53
CA SER A 717 -6.10 10.46 18.99
C SER A 717 -6.87 11.61 19.65
N VAL A 718 -6.96 12.77 18.98
CA VAL A 718 -7.71 13.95 19.46
C VAL A 718 -9.17 13.94 18.99
N PHE A 719 -9.51 13.12 18.00
CA PHE A 719 -10.87 13.01 17.44
C PHE A 719 -11.97 12.45 18.38
N PRO A 720 -11.73 11.50 19.31
CA PRO A 720 -12.80 10.84 20.08
C PRO A 720 -13.75 11.79 20.83
N PRO A 721 -13.29 12.86 21.51
CA PRO A 721 -14.15 13.88 22.12
C PRO A 721 -15.08 14.59 21.12
N PHE A 722 -14.67 14.74 19.86
CA PHE A 722 -15.45 15.40 18.79
C PHE A 722 -16.40 14.42 18.08
N MET A 723 -16.08 13.13 18.06
CA MET A 723 -16.73 12.10 17.22
C MET A 723 -18.27 12.14 17.26
N ARG A 724 -18.86 12.38 18.43
CA ARG A 724 -20.31 12.51 18.61
C ARG A 724 -20.69 13.72 19.49
N SER A 725 -19.93 14.80 19.37
CA SER A 725 -20.19 16.06 20.10
C SER A 725 -21.43 16.76 19.51
N TRP A 726 -22.54 16.77 20.25
CA TRP A 726 -23.73 17.55 19.87
C TRP A 726 -23.46 19.06 19.91
N PRO A 727 -22.68 19.64 20.86
CA PRO A 727 -22.41 21.08 20.87
C PRO A 727 -21.64 21.54 19.64
N LEU A 728 -20.72 20.71 19.13
CA LEU A 728 -20.02 20.97 17.87
C LEU A 728 -21.02 21.17 16.73
N LEU A 729 -21.90 20.20 16.48
CA LEU A 729 -22.85 20.29 15.37
C LEU A 729 -23.88 21.41 15.58
N ALA A 730 -24.36 21.60 16.82
CA ALA A 730 -25.29 22.68 17.15
C ALA A 730 -24.71 24.06 16.81
N SER A 731 -23.41 24.28 17.07
CA SER A 731 -22.74 25.55 16.73
C SER A 731 -22.69 25.84 15.22
N PHE A 732 -22.78 24.81 14.36
CA PHE A 732 -22.86 24.95 12.90
C PHE A 732 -24.31 24.94 12.36
N GLY A 733 -25.30 25.11 13.25
CA GLY A 733 -26.71 25.24 12.87
C GLY A 733 -27.43 23.91 12.61
N PHE A 734 -26.88 22.78 13.04
CA PHE A 734 -27.62 21.52 12.99
C PHE A 734 -28.70 21.48 14.09
N PRO A 735 -29.96 21.07 13.80
CA PRO A 735 -31.04 21.01 14.78
C PRO A 735 -30.91 19.75 15.65
N ILE A 736 -29.89 19.73 16.50
CA ILE A 736 -29.47 18.56 17.30
C ILE A 736 -29.37 18.97 18.76
N GLY A 737 -30.02 18.20 19.65
CA GLY A 737 -29.94 18.37 21.10
C GLY A 737 -29.07 17.31 21.79
N PRO A 738 -28.97 17.35 23.13
CA PRO A 738 -28.11 16.45 23.91
C PRO A 738 -28.41 14.96 23.74
N GLU A 739 -29.65 14.60 23.44
CA GLU A 739 -30.11 13.20 23.31
C GLU A 739 -29.90 12.63 21.90
N ALA A 740 -29.61 13.48 20.91
CA ALA A 740 -29.40 13.04 19.55
C ALA A 740 -28.02 12.34 19.40
N LYS A 741 -27.90 11.48 18.40
CA LYS A 741 -26.65 10.81 18.04
C LYS A 741 -26.05 11.48 16.80
N PRO A 742 -25.07 12.39 16.95
CA PRO A 742 -24.44 13.06 15.81
C PRO A 742 -23.81 12.06 14.82
N PRO A 743 -23.95 12.30 13.50
CA PRO A 743 -23.29 11.49 12.48
C PRO A 743 -21.77 11.66 12.53
N VAL A 744 -21.04 10.54 12.56
CA VAL A 744 -19.59 10.54 12.73
C VAL A 744 -18.87 11.31 11.61
N LEU A 745 -19.33 11.18 10.36
CA LEU A 745 -18.71 11.86 9.22
C LEU A 745 -18.84 13.38 9.32
N VAL A 746 -20.01 13.88 9.72
CA VAL A 746 -20.24 15.32 9.88
C VAL A 746 -19.31 15.86 10.97
N SER A 747 -19.28 15.19 12.14
CA SER A 747 -18.37 15.54 13.23
C SER A 747 -16.91 15.54 12.77
N PHE A 748 -16.49 14.56 11.96
CA PHE A 748 -15.13 14.47 11.43
C PHE A 748 -14.79 15.65 10.53
N LEU A 749 -15.67 16.04 9.60
CA LEU A 749 -15.43 17.19 8.73
C LEU A 749 -15.38 18.51 9.51
N LEU A 750 -16.28 18.72 10.48
CA LEU A 750 -16.26 19.92 11.32
C LEU A 750 -15.02 19.94 12.23
N TYR A 751 -14.61 18.79 12.76
CA TYR A 751 -13.35 18.64 13.49
C TYR A 751 -12.15 19.05 12.64
N GLN A 752 -12.08 18.65 11.36
CA GLN A 752 -11.00 19.07 10.44
C GLN A 752 -10.94 20.61 10.28
N MET A 753 -12.07 21.30 10.33
CA MET A 753 -12.11 22.76 10.30
C MET A 753 -11.55 23.37 11.59
N VAL A 754 -11.88 22.80 12.74
CA VAL A 754 -11.40 23.27 14.06
C VAL A 754 -9.87 23.19 14.17
N ILE A 755 -9.26 22.13 13.64
CA ILE A 755 -7.81 21.90 13.73
C ILE A 755 -6.98 22.60 12.65
N THR A 756 -7.61 23.24 11.65
CA THR A 756 -6.93 23.86 10.50
C THR A 756 -5.74 24.78 10.88
N PRO A 757 -5.77 25.55 11.98
CA PRO A 757 -4.61 26.35 12.42
C PRO A 757 -3.40 25.50 12.81
N ILE A 758 -3.65 24.36 13.45
CA ILE A 758 -2.60 23.40 13.83
C ILE A 758 -1.99 22.81 12.56
N GLU A 759 -2.82 22.43 11.59
CA GLU A 759 -2.36 21.91 10.29
C GLU A 759 -1.49 22.93 9.55
N SER A 760 -1.80 24.23 9.65
CA SER A 760 -0.99 25.30 9.04
C SER A 760 0.43 25.37 9.64
N VAL A 761 0.55 25.17 10.96
CA VAL A 761 1.86 25.12 11.66
C VAL A 761 2.60 23.84 11.31
N VAL A 762 1.92 22.70 11.31
CA VAL A 762 2.52 21.42 10.92
C VAL A 762 3.03 21.47 9.47
N GLY A 763 2.25 22.06 8.56
CA GLY A 763 2.66 22.28 7.17
C GLY A 763 3.94 23.10 7.03
N PHE A 764 4.08 24.18 7.79
CA PHE A 764 5.33 24.96 7.87
C PHE A 764 6.52 24.10 8.32
N LEU A 765 6.35 23.30 9.38
CA LEU A 765 7.41 22.42 9.89
C LEU A 765 7.80 21.33 8.88
N LEU A 766 6.82 20.77 8.18
CA LEU A 766 7.05 19.78 7.11
C LEU A 766 7.79 20.40 5.92
N ASN A 767 7.48 21.65 5.54
CA ASN A 767 8.23 22.37 4.50
C ASN A 767 9.68 22.63 4.93
N ALA A 768 9.92 23.00 6.19
CA ALA A 768 11.27 23.15 6.73
C ALA A 768 12.06 21.83 6.71
N LEU A 769 11.41 20.71 7.06
CA LEU A 769 12.02 19.38 6.98
C LEU A 769 12.33 18.98 5.53
N SER A 770 11.39 19.21 4.61
CA SER A 770 11.57 18.95 3.17
C SER A 770 12.77 19.72 2.62
N ARG A 771 12.89 21.02 2.93
CA ARG A 771 14.04 21.84 2.52
C ARG A 771 15.37 21.28 2.99
N ARG A 772 15.43 20.70 4.21
CA ARG A 772 16.63 20.05 4.72
C ARG A 772 16.97 18.79 3.90
N PHE A 773 15.97 18.01 3.51
CA PHE A 773 16.17 16.83 2.68
C PHE A 773 16.68 17.18 1.28
N GLU A 774 16.23 18.29 0.70
CA GLU A 774 16.74 18.80 -0.57
C GLU A 774 18.23 19.16 -0.50
N TYR A 775 18.66 19.88 0.55
CA TYR A 775 20.09 20.19 0.73
C TYR A 775 20.94 18.92 0.89
N GLN A 776 20.42 17.90 1.59
CA GLN A 776 21.10 16.62 1.75
C GLN A 776 21.23 15.87 0.42
N ALA A 777 20.20 15.92 -0.42
CA ALA A 777 20.21 15.30 -1.74
C ALA A 777 21.18 16.02 -2.71
N ASP A 778 21.22 17.36 -2.69
CA ASP A 778 22.20 18.16 -3.45
C ASP A 778 23.64 17.87 -3.01
N GLN A 779 23.86 17.80 -1.70
CA GLN A 779 25.17 17.44 -1.13
C GLN A 779 25.60 16.04 -1.56
N PHE A 780 24.68 15.06 -1.50
CA PHE A 780 24.95 13.70 -1.95
C PHE A 780 25.38 13.63 -3.42
N ALA A 781 24.72 14.38 -4.30
CA ALA A 781 25.13 14.45 -5.71
C ALA A 781 26.57 14.99 -5.86
N CYS A 782 26.94 16.01 -5.07
CA CYS A 782 28.30 16.55 -5.04
C CYS A 782 29.33 15.57 -4.44
N GLU A 783 28.92 14.74 -3.47
CA GLU A 783 29.78 13.71 -2.86
C GLU A 783 30.19 12.62 -3.84
N LEU A 784 29.38 12.34 -4.87
CA LEU A 784 29.71 11.32 -5.88
C LEU A 784 30.99 11.66 -6.64
N ASP A 785 31.24 12.94 -6.93
CA ASP A 785 32.48 13.37 -7.57
C ASP A 785 33.69 13.07 -6.69
N ALA A 786 33.62 13.42 -5.40
CA ALA A 786 34.70 13.19 -4.44
C ALA A 786 35.01 11.69 -4.23
N GLN A 787 34.01 10.83 -4.44
CA GLN A 787 34.14 9.37 -4.34
C GLN A 787 34.61 8.73 -5.67
N GLY A 788 34.84 9.51 -6.72
CA GLY A 788 35.17 8.97 -8.06
C GLY A 788 33.99 8.25 -8.74
N LEU A 789 32.76 8.47 -8.26
CA LEU A 789 31.53 7.88 -8.78
C LEU A 789 30.71 8.85 -9.65
N GLY A 790 31.24 10.06 -9.89
CA GLY A 790 30.56 11.22 -10.48
C GLY A 790 30.17 11.15 -11.96
N GLY A 791 30.38 10.04 -12.66
CA GLY A 791 30.02 9.95 -14.08
C GLY A 791 31.21 9.84 -15.02
N GLU A 792 30.90 9.55 -16.29
CA GLU A 792 31.85 9.75 -17.39
C GLU A 792 32.02 11.26 -17.64
N LYS A 793 33.24 11.70 -17.96
CA LYS A 793 33.54 13.09 -18.36
C LYS A 793 32.70 13.46 -19.59
N GLU A 794 32.34 14.74 -19.69
CA GLU A 794 31.68 15.26 -20.88
C GLU A 794 32.74 15.59 -21.94
N GLU A 795 32.54 15.09 -23.17
CA GLU A 795 33.44 15.41 -24.28
C GLU A 795 33.46 16.92 -24.54
N GLY A 796 34.67 17.49 -24.66
CA GLY A 796 34.86 18.92 -24.94
C GLY A 796 34.67 19.87 -23.76
N LYS A 797 34.46 19.38 -22.53
CA LYS A 797 34.39 20.21 -21.31
C LYS A 797 35.58 19.95 -20.38
N THR A 798 35.94 20.96 -19.60
CA THR A 798 37.01 20.82 -18.59
C THR A 798 36.62 19.84 -17.49
N GLU A 799 37.61 19.36 -16.70
CA GLU A 799 37.31 18.49 -15.54
C GLU A 799 36.36 19.15 -14.55
N GLU A 800 36.52 20.45 -14.31
CA GLU A 800 35.68 21.20 -13.37
C GLU A 800 34.24 21.33 -13.87
N GLU A 801 34.04 21.57 -15.17
CA GLU A 801 32.72 21.63 -15.81
C GLU A 801 32.04 20.27 -15.96
N SER A 802 32.84 19.20 -15.89
CA SER A 802 32.36 17.82 -15.93
C SER A 802 31.97 17.29 -14.55
N THR A 803 32.15 18.03 -13.46
CA THR A 803 31.72 17.60 -12.12
C THR A 803 30.20 17.44 -12.04
N MET A 804 29.71 16.44 -11.28
CA MET A 804 28.29 16.27 -10.93
C MET A 804 27.71 17.55 -10.33
N ARG A 805 28.49 18.28 -9.52
CA ARG A 805 28.10 19.62 -9.04
C ARG A 805 27.78 20.58 -10.19
N ALA A 806 28.69 20.72 -11.15
CA ALA A 806 28.51 21.63 -12.29
C ALA A 806 27.33 21.20 -13.17
N ARG A 807 27.17 19.89 -13.42
CA ARG A 807 26.03 19.32 -14.16
C ARG A 807 24.70 19.60 -13.45
N LEU A 808 24.63 19.36 -12.14
CA LEU A 808 23.43 19.62 -11.34
C LEU A 808 23.10 21.11 -11.31
N GLY A 809 24.12 21.98 -11.14
CA GLY A 809 23.94 23.43 -11.19
C GLY A 809 23.35 23.90 -12.52
N ARG A 810 23.88 23.43 -13.65
CA ARG A 810 23.33 23.73 -14.99
C ARG A 810 21.91 23.18 -15.16
N ALA A 811 21.66 21.95 -14.71
CA ALA A 811 20.34 21.33 -14.78
C ALA A 811 19.28 22.13 -13.99
N LEU A 812 19.60 22.55 -12.76
CA LEU A 812 18.71 23.34 -11.92
C LEU A 812 18.44 24.72 -12.52
N VAL A 813 19.46 25.37 -13.08
CA VAL A 813 19.31 26.63 -13.80
C VAL A 813 18.42 26.47 -15.03
N ALA A 814 18.69 25.46 -15.87
CA ALA A 814 17.91 25.19 -17.07
C ALA A 814 16.44 24.90 -16.71
N LEU A 815 16.19 24.06 -15.70
CA LEU A 815 14.84 23.78 -15.21
C LEU A 815 14.13 25.02 -14.67
N HIS A 816 14.86 25.91 -13.98
CA HIS A 816 14.29 27.14 -13.47
C HIS A 816 13.93 28.12 -14.58
N ALA A 817 14.76 28.23 -15.61
CA ALA A 817 14.52 29.05 -16.79
C ALA A 817 13.34 28.52 -17.62
N GLU A 818 13.32 27.21 -17.90
CA GLU A 818 12.28 26.53 -18.69
C GLU A 818 10.91 26.56 -18.02
N ASN A 819 10.85 26.43 -16.69
CA ASN A 819 9.61 26.53 -15.93
C ASN A 819 9.21 27.98 -15.62
N LEU A 820 9.98 28.98 -16.08
CA LEU A 820 9.79 30.41 -15.76
C LEU A 820 9.59 30.66 -14.26
N SER A 821 10.33 29.91 -13.44
CA SER A 821 10.21 29.92 -11.99
C SER A 821 10.58 31.29 -11.40
N THR A 822 10.05 31.58 -10.21
CA THR A 822 10.27 32.87 -9.55
C THR A 822 11.72 33.01 -9.08
N VAL A 823 12.41 34.03 -9.57
CA VAL A 823 13.83 34.27 -9.30
C VAL A 823 14.06 35.02 -7.98
N TRP A 824 13.32 36.11 -7.75
CA TRP A 824 13.40 36.88 -6.51
C TRP A 824 12.29 36.43 -5.55
N VAL A 825 12.68 35.94 -4.37
CA VAL A 825 11.75 35.42 -3.38
C VAL A 825 11.98 36.10 -2.03
N ASP A 826 10.92 36.52 -1.36
CA ASP A 826 10.94 36.99 0.03
C ASP A 826 11.22 35.79 0.95
N TRP A 827 12.08 36.00 1.94
CA TRP A 827 12.51 34.92 2.83
C TRP A 827 11.36 34.31 3.63
N MET A 828 10.37 35.11 4.04
CA MET A 828 9.24 34.67 4.85
C MET A 828 8.23 33.91 3.98
N TYR A 829 7.97 34.42 2.78
CA TYR A 829 7.20 33.71 1.75
C TYR A 829 7.82 32.35 1.44
N SER A 830 9.14 32.31 1.19
CA SER A 830 9.87 31.07 0.90
C SER A 830 9.81 30.09 2.06
N ALA A 831 10.00 30.56 3.30
CA ALA A 831 10.00 29.71 4.48
C ALA A 831 8.65 29.02 4.72
N TYR A 832 7.55 29.70 4.40
CA TYR A 832 6.20 29.15 4.58
C TYR A 832 5.73 28.27 3.42
N HIS A 833 5.90 28.71 2.17
CA HIS A 833 5.30 28.05 1.01
C HIS A 833 6.20 27.06 0.27
N HIS A 834 7.52 27.21 0.33
CA HIS A 834 8.40 26.39 -0.50
C HIS A 834 8.91 25.14 0.24
N SER A 835 8.60 23.97 -0.31
CA SER A 835 9.17 22.69 0.10
C SER A 835 10.61 22.49 -0.40
N HIS A 836 11.02 23.24 -1.44
CA HIS A 836 12.38 23.30 -1.97
C HIS A 836 13.05 24.64 -1.62
N PRO A 837 14.34 24.65 -1.27
CA PRO A 837 15.08 25.89 -1.15
C PRO A 837 15.13 26.63 -2.49
N THR A 838 15.34 27.95 -2.44
CA THR A 838 15.48 28.76 -3.65
C THR A 838 16.70 28.31 -4.47
N LEU A 839 16.66 28.55 -5.79
CA LEU A 839 17.78 28.20 -6.67
C LEU A 839 19.10 28.80 -6.18
N THR A 840 19.09 30.05 -5.75
CA THR A 840 20.28 30.72 -5.21
C THR A 840 20.82 30.09 -3.93
N GLU A 841 19.94 29.56 -3.07
CA GLU A 841 20.35 28.87 -1.85
C GLU A 841 20.98 27.51 -2.18
N ARG A 842 20.40 26.75 -3.12
CA ARG A 842 20.92 25.45 -3.56
C ARG A 842 22.29 25.58 -4.21
N LEU A 843 22.44 26.49 -5.17
CA LEU A 843 23.73 26.76 -5.84
C LEU A 843 24.81 27.16 -4.82
N ARG A 844 24.50 28.09 -3.91
CA ARG A 844 25.43 28.53 -2.86
C ARG A 844 25.81 27.38 -1.92
N ALA A 845 24.87 26.51 -1.55
CA ALA A 845 25.15 25.36 -0.68
C ALA A 845 26.11 24.37 -1.34
N MET A 846 25.91 24.08 -2.63
CA MET A 846 26.80 23.22 -3.42
C MET A 846 28.21 23.83 -3.57
N ASP A 847 28.29 25.15 -3.82
CA ASP A 847 29.58 25.85 -3.93
C ASP A 847 30.33 25.87 -2.59
N ALA A 848 29.62 26.12 -1.49
CA ALA A 848 30.19 26.08 -0.15
C ALA A 848 30.73 24.68 0.20
N TYR A 849 30.00 23.63 -0.19
CA TYR A 849 30.44 22.25 -0.01
C TYR A 849 31.73 21.96 -0.80
N ALA A 850 31.81 22.35 -2.07
CA ALA A 850 33.01 22.17 -2.88
C ALA A 850 34.24 22.91 -2.32
N LEU A 851 34.05 24.14 -1.81
CA LEU A 851 35.11 24.91 -1.16
C LEU A 851 35.62 24.23 0.12
N SER A 852 34.73 23.58 0.87
CA SER A 852 35.10 22.86 2.10
C SER A 852 35.98 21.62 1.84
N GLN A 853 35.77 20.94 0.70
CA GLN A 853 36.54 19.75 0.31
C GLN A 853 37.94 20.11 -0.22
N ASN A 854 38.10 21.26 -0.89
CA ASN A 854 39.37 21.72 -1.46
C ASN A 854 40.31 22.42 -0.46
N GLY A 855 40.06 22.33 0.84
CA GLY A 855 41.00 22.79 1.88
C GLY A 855 41.30 24.30 1.90
N ARG A 856 40.46 25.15 1.28
CA ARG A 856 40.61 26.62 1.35
C ARG A 856 39.57 27.20 2.32
N PRO A 857 39.90 27.38 3.61
CA PRO A 857 39.11 28.27 4.46
C PRO A 857 39.45 29.71 4.03
N LYS A 858 38.65 30.29 3.15
CA LYS A 858 38.56 31.75 3.02
C LYS A 858 37.10 32.14 3.17
N THR A 859 36.83 32.76 4.30
CA THR A 859 35.70 33.66 4.56
C THR A 859 35.30 34.39 3.28
N TYR A 860 34.21 33.97 2.65
CA TYR A 860 33.54 34.78 1.65
C TYR A 860 32.56 35.68 2.37
N ILE A 861 33.05 36.82 2.85
CA ILE A 861 32.19 37.98 3.14
C ILE A 861 32.04 38.69 1.79
N PRO A 862 30.84 38.77 1.19
CA PRO A 862 30.64 39.67 0.06
C PRO A 862 30.91 41.08 0.56
N GLN A 863 31.89 41.77 -0.04
CA GLN A 863 32.07 43.19 0.17
C GLN A 863 30.78 43.89 -0.26
N LEU A 864 29.99 44.34 0.71
CA LEU A 864 29.05 45.43 0.56
C LEU A 864 29.88 46.69 0.32
N THR A 865 30.18 47.01 -0.94
CA THR A 865 30.49 48.39 -1.30
C THR A 865 29.19 49.18 -1.25
N SER A 866 28.92 49.77 -0.09
CA SER A 866 27.95 50.84 0.07
C SER A 866 28.45 52.08 -0.69
N GLN A 867 27.89 52.32 -1.87
CA GLN A 867 27.79 53.68 -2.39
C GLN A 867 26.35 54.15 -2.16
N THR A 868 26.13 54.79 -1.01
CA THR A 868 24.98 55.66 -0.78
C THR A 868 25.44 57.11 -0.95
N PRO A 869 24.75 57.95 -1.72
CA PRO A 869 24.90 59.39 -1.61
C PRO A 869 24.35 59.86 -0.26
N SER A 870 25.00 60.86 0.30
CA SER A 870 24.67 61.53 1.56
C SER A 870 23.26 62.15 1.58
N SER A 871 22.46 61.83 2.60
CA SER A 871 21.56 62.79 3.26
C SER A 871 21.06 62.19 4.59
N GLY A 872 21.15 62.96 5.68
CA GLY A 872 21.02 62.49 7.05
C GLY A 872 19.61 62.14 7.54
N GLY A 873 19.56 61.50 8.72
CA GLY A 873 18.33 61.22 9.47
C GLY A 873 18.43 59.99 10.38
N THR A 874 18.73 60.25 11.66
CA THR A 874 18.47 59.50 12.91
C THR A 874 17.92 58.05 12.88
N SER A 875 18.63 57.17 13.61
CA SER A 875 18.27 55.80 14.05
C SER A 875 17.04 55.76 14.99
N PRO A 876 16.35 54.61 15.16
CA PRO A 876 16.75 53.73 16.27
C PRO A 876 16.82 52.22 15.94
N THR A 877 17.90 51.64 16.46
CA THR A 877 18.22 50.26 16.88
C THR A 877 17.10 49.21 16.95
N PHE A 878 17.32 48.06 16.28
CA PHE A 878 16.83 46.74 16.69
C PHE A 878 17.97 45.70 16.58
N ARG A 879 18.23 44.97 17.68
CA ARG A 879 19.28 43.94 17.80
C ARG A 879 18.95 42.73 16.92
N SER A 880 19.86 42.39 16.00
CA SER A 880 19.88 41.13 15.26
C SER A 880 20.60 40.05 16.08
N ILE A 881 19.90 38.97 16.43
CA ILE A 881 20.50 37.73 16.94
C ILE A 881 20.88 36.90 15.71
N THR A 882 22.16 36.89 15.37
CA THR A 882 22.75 36.09 14.29
C THR A 882 23.39 34.80 14.82
N ALA A 883 22.97 33.69 14.22
CA ALA A 883 23.74 32.49 13.82
C ALA A 883 24.80 31.91 14.78
N MET A 884 24.51 30.72 15.32
CA MET A 884 25.53 29.78 15.83
C MET A 884 26.08 28.89 14.70
N PRO A 885 27.41 28.61 14.64
CA PRO A 885 27.99 27.70 13.65
C PRO A 885 27.81 26.23 14.04
N ILE A 886 27.44 25.41 13.05
CA ILE A 886 27.36 23.95 13.10
C ILE A 886 28.78 23.39 12.92
N SER A 887 29.54 23.28 14.01
CA SER A 887 30.80 22.50 14.03
C SER A 887 31.17 21.95 15.41
N ARG A 888 30.20 21.80 16.33
CA ARG A 888 30.48 21.35 17.71
C ARG A 888 29.47 20.34 18.29
N LEU A 889 28.89 19.47 17.46
CA LEU A 889 27.99 18.40 17.90
C LEU A 889 28.34 17.00 17.36
N GLU A 890 29.55 16.79 16.87
CA GLU A 890 30.08 15.46 16.55
C GLU A 890 31.33 15.19 17.39
N ARG A 891 31.11 14.86 18.66
CA ARG A 891 32.01 14.03 19.50
C ARG A 891 31.33 13.74 20.83
N CYS A 892 30.45 12.74 20.82
CA CYS A 892 30.12 11.92 22.00
C CYS A 892 29.77 10.53 21.50
N SER A 893 30.82 9.71 21.31
CA SER A 893 30.71 8.26 21.29
C SER A 893 30.43 7.80 22.71
N ILE A 894 29.34 7.08 22.92
CA ILE A 894 29.15 6.24 24.11
C ILE A 894 28.95 4.81 23.62
N TYR A 895 30.07 4.11 23.47
CA TYR A 895 30.16 2.67 23.71
C TYR A 895 30.36 2.49 25.23
N GLY A 896 29.41 1.83 25.90
CA GLY A 896 29.48 1.52 27.33
C GLY A 896 29.14 0.07 27.56
N ARG A 897 30.19 -0.74 27.72
CA ARG A 897 30.22 -2.18 27.99
C ARG A 897 29.71 -2.46 29.40
N ILE A 898 28.88 -3.51 29.53
CA ILE A 898 28.43 -4.13 30.78
C ILE A 898 29.60 -4.98 31.33
N GLU A 899 30.00 -4.76 32.58
CA GLU A 899 30.67 -5.76 33.42
C GLU A 899 30.58 -5.38 34.92
N GLU A 900 30.59 -6.43 35.74
CA GLU A 900 30.17 -6.55 37.13
C GLU A 900 31.16 -6.00 38.17
N SER A 901 30.66 -5.58 39.35
CA SER A 901 31.15 -6.07 40.65
C SER A 901 30.30 -5.61 41.85
N SER A 902 29.61 -6.59 42.45
CA SER A 902 29.36 -6.86 43.88
C SER A 902 29.52 -5.79 44.99
N SER A 903 28.49 -5.77 45.85
CA SER A 903 28.52 -5.98 47.33
C SER A 903 28.08 -4.81 48.22
N GLY A 904 27.24 -5.11 49.23
CA GLY A 904 27.11 -4.30 50.45
C GLY A 904 25.69 -4.00 50.92
N ALA A 905 25.14 -4.94 51.70
CA ALA A 905 23.88 -4.89 52.44
C ALA A 905 23.70 -3.67 53.39
N VAL A 906 22.43 -3.42 53.78
CA VAL A 906 21.88 -3.23 55.15
C VAL A 906 20.71 -2.21 55.13
N GLY A 907 19.48 -2.66 55.46
CA GLY A 907 18.39 -1.80 55.98
C GLY A 907 18.32 -1.93 57.51
N PRO A 908 17.17 -1.72 58.18
CA PRO A 908 16.06 -0.76 58.00
C PRO A 908 15.82 0.04 59.31
N GLN A 909 14.88 1.02 59.37
CA GLN A 909 14.09 1.31 60.60
C GLN A 909 12.96 2.36 60.42
N HIS A 910 11.72 1.89 60.65
CA HIS A 910 10.69 2.37 61.58
C HIS A 910 10.16 3.84 61.66
N SER A 911 8.85 3.96 61.38
CA SER A 911 7.73 4.56 62.17
C SER A 911 7.83 6.01 62.71
N MET A 912 6.83 6.89 62.57
CA MET A 912 5.58 6.93 63.38
C MET A 912 4.73 8.19 63.03
N ILE A 913 3.37 8.07 63.02
CA ILE A 913 2.37 8.91 63.76
C ILE A 913 2.35 10.45 63.45
N SER A 914 1.27 11.22 63.25
CA SER A 914 -0.20 11.06 63.39
C SER A 914 -0.89 12.43 63.21
N VAL A 915 -2.02 12.45 62.48
CA VAL A 915 -3.33 13.07 62.82
C VAL A 915 -3.63 14.58 62.69
N ARG A 916 -4.91 14.78 62.30
CA ARG A 916 -5.84 15.96 62.28
C ARG A 916 -5.75 16.85 61.04
N GLY A 917 -6.77 17.04 60.20
CA GLY A 917 -8.20 16.72 60.26
C GLY A 917 -9.06 17.96 60.58
N ARG A 918 -9.81 18.45 59.58
CA ARG A 918 -11.21 18.96 59.57
C ARG A 918 -11.43 19.80 58.29
N ASN A 919 -12.37 19.45 57.39
CA ASN A 919 -13.85 19.63 57.49
C ASN A 919 -14.21 21.12 57.49
N LEU A 920 -15.09 21.66 56.64
CA LEU A 920 -16.47 21.31 56.24
C LEU A 920 -16.87 22.36 55.18
N LEU A 921 -17.77 22.17 54.21
CA LEU A 921 -19.05 21.44 54.13
C LEU A 921 -19.28 20.94 52.70
#